data_AF-G6AHL2-F1
#
_entry.id   AF-G6AHL2-F1
#
_cell.length_a   1.000
_cell.length_b   1.000
_cell.length_c   1.000
_cell.angle_alpha   90.00
_cell.angle_beta   90.00
_cell.angle_gamma   90.00
#
_symmetry.space_group_name_H-M   'P 1'
#
loop_
_entity.id
_entity.type
_entity.pdbx_description
1 polymer ?
#
loop_
_entity_poly.entity_id
_entity_poly.type
_entity_poly.pdbx_seq_one_letter_code
_entity_poly.pdbx_strand_id
1 'polypeptide(L)'
;MNIKKTFVLTLALFVALVSFADSFNKKGINYETTSQTEVQVVGGNGVNGAVDIPESVSNNGHNYRVTAIRHNAFEGNNHITSVTIPRSVTKIEWSAFNRCQGLTTVIDNSSVEVMDGYIFTDCSNLTVVRLSNALKRIGQRSFANTALTSIALPAGFEGFGDQSFCGCRSLSSVYYSGNNCLAIEGSTFADTPKDFTIYVNPSAFNSVSGMAYYGNKVKDKIPYVLTSNYVTFSRDFAIDFSSAPGLTAYVAQRNNNASIKLVAVTGAVAAGTGLILKGNVGQTYNLTISSNGKSYEDNLLNPSDGVVVETNKSDLDAIRFKSDGTNAYLPKLLSTDKVRYRPGDMVNFTLSLITFPNGAKVRYLHGNTVVGTADVGGKKSWTWKVPKDDFKGYLAEVYVKEGDKDKVLSTIGIDVSSNWKRFPRYGFLSDFQNSKMNTMNKEVNVLLRHHITGLQFYDWQWQHHRMWKTVNNGTWQDFANREISVNVLRNYISKLHNVGAKCMFYNLCYGATGDLKDGEAFRVDYLDKDGVNGREWGMIWFDNDTLRQGSYNAYKKWPNIYLMNPSNEDWIKYMTNSVNLVYKNLPFDGFHVDQVGKRTDWLFNADGKQQRDDREIYEGFAKFLKAMKAAQPEKYLVMNSVSNYGRRNIVGSESIEFAYNEMWEGERWYTSFRDAIKGNREESANPKLNTVFAAYMNYRRDNLDMDKVGGQIKPFNTPLVRFTDAVIFALGGAHIELSGDHMLYTEYFPDAGKKRENALENSLVTYYDFLTAYENYLRDGNVEKTVTMEIGGKNVKAWEPKLGNIVSYSTQKDNKTMIQLLNFTNANRLTWRLSKLENGEEKDKSKVKEDVMNEPNLYTQEPVTLYDEGNVTRIWVATPDALGGAPQEVKFTQDRDVVKFTLPSLKYWTMIVVEHGAKPGSQAAQSRNYVLQGDKFSDKTYGFVPAGEAYLSFPSDAASSLQSVLSLVPVTAGIENVTTDNANNTDDGYYTVSGIKVDKPTKGVYIHKGKKVVIK
;
A
#
# COMPACT_ATOMS: atom_id res chain seq x y z
N MET A 1 0.49 -2.23 89.19
CA MET A 1 -0.87 -2.77 89.02
C MET A 1 -1.54 -2.04 87.86
N ASN A 2 -2.14 -2.79 86.96
CA ASN A 2 -2.80 -2.42 85.70
C ASN A 2 -3.78 -1.20 85.77
N ILE A 3 -3.80 -0.30 84.75
CA ILE A 3 -4.99 0.12 83.92
C ILE A 3 -4.95 1.55 83.29
N LYS A 4 -4.84 1.55 81.94
CA LYS A 4 -5.56 2.32 80.88
C LYS A 4 -5.64 3.88 80.82
N LYS A 5 -5.28 4.36 79.60
CA LYS A 5 -6.04 5.19 78.62
C LYS A 5 -5.72 6.69 78.42
N THR A 6 -5.35 7.01 77.16
CA THR A 6 -5.48 8.31 76.42
C THR A 6 -4.65 9.52 76.90
N PHE A 7 -4.14 10.43 76.05
CA PHE A 7 -4.38 10.73 74.62
C PHE A 7 -3.05 11.10 73.87
N VAL A 8 -3.12 11.27 72.54
CA VAL A 8 -2.01 11.57 71.59
C VAL A 8 -1.71 13.09 71.49
N LEU A 9 -0.60 13.46 70.81
CA LEU A 9 0.09 14.77 70.62
C LEU A 9 1.23 14.97 71.66
N THR A 10 2.45 15.38 71.31
CA THR A 10 3.00 16.01 70.09
C THR A 10 4.47 15.62 69.87
N LEU A 11 4.84 15.07 68.69
CA LEU A 11 6.26 14.97 68.27
C LEU A 11 6.40 14.87 66.73
N ALA A 12 5.99 15.92 66.02
CA ALA A 12 6.19 16.02 64.57
C ALA A 12 6.18 17.49 64.11
N LEU A 13 7.30 18.20 64.29
CA LEU A 13 7.54 19.50 63.65
C LEU A 13 9.04 19.88 63.63
N PHE A 14 9.82 19.06 62.93
CA PHE A 14 11.08 19.49 62.32
C PHE A 14 10.98 19.15 60.82
N VAL A 15 10.26 19.98 60.07
CA VAL A 15 10.32 19.95 58.61
C VAL A 15 11.63 20.61 58.23
N ALA A 16 12.64 19.80 57.88
CA ALA A 16 13.83 20.31 57.23
C ALA A 16 13.43 20.92 55.89
N LEU A 17 13.67 22.23 55.73
CA LEU A 17 13.67 22.89 54.43
C LEU A 17 14.84 22.32 53.61
N VAL A 18 14.56 21.26 52.85
CA VAL A 18 15.51 20.76 51.85
C VAL A 18 15.52 21.77 50.70
N SER A 19 16.66 22.42 50.50
CA SER A 19 16.88 23.32 49.37
C SER A 19 16.92 22.52 48.07
N PHE A 20 15.89 22.67 47.23
CA PHE A 20 15.93 22.20 45.84
C PHE A 20 16.83 23.13 45.02
N ALA A 21 18.12 22.80 44.96
CA ALA A 21 19.13 23.52 44.18
C ALA A 21 20.26 22.57 43.71
N ASP A 22 19.90 21.34 43.35
CA ASP A 22 20.83 20.44 42.66
C ASP A 22 20.91 20.84 41.18
N SER A 23 22.12 20.89 40.64
CA SER A 23 22.35 21.15 39.21
C SER A 23 23.01 19.95 38.52
N PHE A 24 22.67 19.75 37.25
CA PHE A 24 23.23 18.65 36.45
C PHE A 24 23.30 19.00 34.96
N ASN A 25 24.28 18.42 34.26
CA ASN A 25 24.39 18.54 32.81
C ASN A 25 23.75 17.34 32.11
N LYS A 26 22.97 17.58 31.06
CA LYS A 26 22.52 16.56 30.10
C LYS A 26 22.74 17.05 28.68
N LYS A 27 23.53 16.30 27.90
CA LYS A 27 23.86 16.60 26.49
C LYS A 27 24.40 18.03 26.28
N GLY A 28 25.16 18.59 27.23
CA GLY A 28 25.71 19.94 27.14
C GLY A 28 24.81 21.05 27.69
N ILE A 29 23.54 20.76 28.01
CA ILE A 29 22.62 21.69 28.67
C ILE A 29 22.70 21.48 30.19
N ASN A 30 22.87 22.57 30.94
CA ASN A 30 22.84 22.62 32.40
C ASN A 30 21.42 22.89 32.88
N TYR A 31 20.96 22.06 33.82
CA TYR A 31 19.66 22.15 34.49
C TYR A 31 19.85 22.39 35.98
N GLU A 32 18.92 23.08 36.61
CA GLU A 32 18.82 23.29 38.06
C GLU A 32 17.43 22.83 38.53
N THR A 33 17.34 22.02 39.59
CA THR A 33 16.07 21.57 40.16
C THR A 33 15.32 22.73 40.81
N THR A 34 14.05 22.92 40.46
CA THR A 34 13.16 23.91 41.09
C THR A 34 12.17 23.27 42.06
N SER A 35 11.95 21.96 41.97
CA SER A 35 11.14 21.16 42.90
C SER A 35 11.52 19.67 42.82
N GLN A 36 10.77 18.80 43.51
CA GLN A 36 10.90 17.34 43.38
C GLN A 36 10.62 16.81 41.97
N THR A 37 9.94 17.58 41.12
CA THR A 37 9.47 17.14 39.80
C THR A 37 9.79 18.10 38.66
N GLU A 38 10.43 19.24 38.91
CA GLU A 38 10.68 20.28 37.91
C GLU A 38 12.13 20.80 37.93
N VAL A 39 12.61 21.23 36.76
CA VAL A 39 13.92 21.85 36.53
C VAL A 39 13.83 23.04 35.58
N GLN A 40 14.82 23.92 35.65
CA GLN A 40 15.01 25.04 34.72
C GLN A 40 16.37 24.94 34.00
N VAL A 41 16.43 25.39 32.74
CA VAL A 41 17.68 25.48 31.98
C VAL A 41 18.46 26.72 32.43
N VAL A 42 19.66 26.51 32.95
CA VAL A 42 20.55 27.56 33.48
C VAL A 42 21.81 27.80 32.64
N GLY A 43 22.08 26.94 31.65
CA GLY A 43 23.28 27.08 30.83
C GLY A 43 23.30 26.15 29.62
N GLY A 44 23.93 26.58 28.54
CA GLY A 44 24.02 25.87 27.28
C GLY A 44 25.25 26.23 26.45
N ASN A 45 26.27 26.83 27.05
CA ASN A 45 27.47 27.30 26.34
C ASN A 45 28.34 26.14 25.80
N GLY A 46 28.01 24.88 26.12
CA GLY A 46 28.65 23.68 25.61
C GLY A 46 27.85 22.90 24.56
N VAL A 47 26.69 23.40 24.09
CA VAL A 47 25.94 22.77 22.98
C VAL A 47 26.28 23.38 21.62
N ASN A 48 26.37 22.52 20.60
CA ASN A 48 26.68 22.86 19.22
C ASN A 48 25.60 22.26 18.29
N GLY A 49 25.29 22.91 17.18
CA GLY A 49 24.32 22.45 16.19
C GLY A 49 22.87 22.63 16.64
N ALA A 50 22.00 21.68 16.31
CA ALA A 50 20.59 21.75 16.66
C ALA A 50 20.35 21.41 18.15
N VAL A 51 19.72 22.34 18.87
CA VAL A 51 19.35 22.20 20.28
C VAL A 51 17.86 21.91 20.39
N ASP A 52 17.55 20.76 20.99
CA ASP A 52 16.19 20.39 21.35
C ASP A 52 16.09 20.38 22.89
N ILE A 53 15.42 21.38 23.46
CA ILE A 53 15.19 21.45 24.90
C ILE A 53 14.03 20.51 25.21
N PRO A 54 14.23 19.44 26.00
CA PRO A 54 13.23 18.39 26.14
C PRO A 54 12.11 18.80 27.11
N GLU A 55 10.90 18.27 26.93
CA GLU A 55 9.79 18.48 27.89
C GLU A 55 10.09 17.91 29.29
N SER A 56 10.86 16.82 29.34
CA SER A 56 11.39 16.26 30.57
C SER A 56 12.80 15.70 30.40
N VAL A 57 13.56 15.71 31.49
CA VAL A 57 14.94 15.24 31.54
C VAL A 57 15.17 14.39 32.78
N SER A 58 15.85 13.26 32.63
CA SER A 58 16.10 12.33 33.73
C SER A 58 17.54 12.38 34.24
N ASN A 59 17.68 12.48 35.57
CA ASN A 59 18.94 12.47 36.31
C ASN A 59 18.84 11.49 37.49
N ASN A 60 19.87 10.65 37.70
CA ASN A 60 19.94 9.66 38.80
C ASN A 60 18.65 8.83 39.02
N GLY A 61 17.94 8.46 37.95
CA GLY A 61 16.69 7.68 38.00
C GLY A 61 15.41 8.49 38.24
N HIS A 62 15.51 9.77 38.60
CA HIS A 62 14.39 10.70 38.70
C HIS A 62 14.14 11.40 37.38
N ASN A 63 12.88 11.69 37.04
CA ASN A 63 12.50 12.42 35.83
C ASN A 63 11.88 13.77 36.20
N TYR A 64 12.42 14.85 35.63
CA TYR A 64 12.03 16.23 35.90
C TYR A 64 11.42 16.88 34.67
N ARG A 65 10.38 17.69 34.84
CA ARG A 65 9.77 18.51 33.80
C ARG A 65 10.55 19.83 33.63
N VAL A 66 10.86 20.22 32.39
CA VAL A 66 11.63 21.45 32.13
C VAL A 66 10.69 22.65 32.01
N THR A 67 10.75 23.61 32.94
CA THR A 67 9.74 24.68 33.05
C THR A 67 10.22 26.10 32.76
N ALA A 68 11.52 26.37 32.75
CA ALA A 68 12.03 27.70 32.41
C ALA A 68 13.37 27.66 31.67
N ILE A 69 13.65 28.73 30.93
CA ILE A 69 15.00 29.07 30.43
C ILE A 69 15.41 30.36 31.12
N ARG A 70 16.53 30.30 31.86
CA ARG A 70 16.96 31.35 32.78
C ARG A 70 17.81 32.41 32.08
N HIS A 71 18.04 33.52 32.79
CA HIS A 71 18.84 34.65 32.31
C HIS A 71 20.19 34.17 31.72
N ASN A 72 20.51 34.64 30.50
CA ASN A 72 21.74 34.36 29.77
C ASN A 72 22.06 32.87 29.51
N ALA A 73 21.08 31.95 29.63
CA ALA A 73 21.35 30.50 29.56
C ALA A 73 22.14 30.03 28.32
N PHE A 74 21.97 30.67 27.16
CA PHE A 74 22.74 30.39 25.94
C PHE A 74 23.49 31.63 25.42
N GLU A 75 23.64 32.70 26.22
CA GLU A 75 24.22 33.96 25.75
C GLU A 75 25.61 33.78 25.13
N GLY A 76 25.79 34.34 23.94
CA GLY A 76 27.04 34.28 23.18
C GLY A 76 27.36 32.93 22.55
N ASN A 77 26.45 31.95 22.60
CA ASN A 77 26.69 30.65 21.96
C ASN A 77 26.58 30.77 20.42
N ASN A 78 27.73 30.94 19.77
CA ASN A 78 27.85 31.03 18.32
C ASN A 78 27.85 29.69 17.59
N HIS A 79 27.66 28.57 18.30
CA HIS A 79 27.70 27.22 17.74
C HIS A 79 26.33 26.54 17.64
N ILE A 80 25.30 27.05 18.32
CA ILE A 80 23.93 26.57 18.12
C ILE A 80 23.41 27.05 16.76
N THR A 81 22.83 26.15 15.97
CA THR A 81 22.29 26.46 14.64
C THR A 81 20.77 26.55 14.64
N SER A 82 20.10 25.84 15.55
CA SER A 82 18.65 25.93 15.75
C SER A 82 18.27 25.63 17.19
N VAL A 83 17.17 26.20 17.67
CA VAL A 83 16.60 25.92 19.00
C VAL A 83 15.13 25.54 18.86
N THR A 84 14.74 24.42 19.47
CA THR A 84 13.34 24.07 19.75
C THR A 84 13.08 24.25 21.25
N ILE A 85 12.08 25.07 21.58
CA ILE A 85 11.61 25.29 22.96
C ILE A 85 10.30 24.51 23.16
N PRO A 86 10.18 23.69 24.21
CA PRO A 86 9.03 22.81 24.42
C PRO A 86 7.88 23.49 25.16
N ARG A 87 6.67 22.94 25.04
CA ARG A 87 5.45 23.47 25.68
C ARG A 87 5.52 23.50 27.21
N SER A 88 6.35 22.67 27.81
CA SER A 88 6.58 22.64 29.26
C SER A 88 7.19 23.92 29.81
N VAL A 89 7.95 24.67 29.00
CA VAL A 89 8.53 25.97 29.37
C VAL A 89 7.43 27.02 29.51
N THR A 90 7.35 27.66 30.67
CA THR A 90 6.41 28.74 30.98
C THR A 90 7.11 30.10 31.15
N LYS A 91 8.45 30.13 31.17
CA LYS A 91 9.25 31.36 31.27
C LYS A 91 10.53 31.28 30.43
N ILE A 92 10.79 32.31 29.63
CA ILE A 92 12.10 32.57 29.00
C ILE A 92 12.55 33.93 29.51
N GLU A 93 13.63 33.95 30.28
CA GLU A 93 14.14 35.16 30.94
C GLU A 93 15.02 36.01 30.01
N TRP A 94 15.34 37.22 30.49
CA TRP A 94 16.18 38.21 29.82
C TRP A 94 17.42 37.61 29.14
N SER A 95 17.71 38.04 27.91
CA SER A 95 18.93 37.68 27.17
C SER A 95 19.22 36.18 27.00
N ALA A 96 18.23 35.29 27.18
CA ALA A 96 18.43 33.83 27.21
C ALA A 96 19.18 33.24 25.99
N PHE A 97 19.10 33.87 24.82
CA PHE A 97 19.84 33.52 23.59
C PHE A 97 20.57 34.73 22.98
N ASN A 98 20.85 35.78 23.76
CA ASN A 98 21.50 36.99 23.27
C ASN A 98 22.83 36.66 22.56
N ARG A 99 23.13 37.31 21.43
CA ARG A 99 24.37 37.12 20.65
C ARG A 99 24.66 35.68 20.21
N CYS A 100 23.65 34.83 20.03
CA CYS A 100 23.84 33.52 19.39
C CYS A 100 24.01 33.67 17.86
N GLN A 101 25.18 34.08 17.39
CA GLN A 101 25.39 34.41 15.97
C GLN A 101 25.31 33.18 15.05
N GLY A 102 25.46 31.97 15.57
CA GLY A 102 25.24 30.74 14.80
C GLY A 102 23.76 30.41 14.54
N LEU A 103 22.85 31.00 15.33
CA LEU A 103 21.45 30.59 15.39
C LEU A 103 20.70 31.05 14.14
N THR A 104 20.23 30.11 13.32
CA THR A 104 19.48 30.40 12.09
C THR A 104 17.98 30.23 12.24
N THR A 105 17.55 29.32 13.11
CA THR A 105 16.15 28.88 13.26
C THR A 105 15.72 28.76 14.71
N VAL A 106 14.60 29.38 15.08
CA VAL A 106 13.94 29.21 16.39
C VAL A 106 12.53 28.67 16.18
N ILE A 107 12.18 27.63 16.94
CA ILE A 107 10.83 27.07 17.05
C ILE A 107 10.40 27.15 18.51
N ASP A 108 9.65 28.19 18.85
CA ASP A 108 9.10 28.40 20.19
C ASP A 108 7.70 27.76 20.31
N ASN A 109 7.62 26.60 20.98
CA ASN A 109 6.35 25.98 21.34
C ASN A 109 5.96 26.22 22.81
N SER A 110 6.65 27.12 23.51
CA SER A 110 6.48 27.35 24.95
C SER A 110 5.08 27.83 25.32
N SER A 111 4.76 27.83 26.62
CA SER A 111 3.55 28.45 27.16
C SER A 111 3.80 29.90 27.65
N VAL A 112 4.81 30.58 27.10
CA VAL A 112 5.20 31.95 27.50
C VAL A 112 4.25 32.99 26.92
N GLU A 113 3.61 33.78 27.80
CA GLU A 113 2.76 34.90 27.38
C GLU A 113 3.53 36.20 27.13
N VAL A 114 4.64 36.42 27.85
CA VAL A 114 5.48 37.62 27.70
C VAL A 114 6.93 37.18 27.60
N MET A 115 7.55 37.50 26.47
CA MET A 115 9.00 37.43 26.32
C MET A 115 9.64 38.59 27.07
N ASP A 116 10.57 38.28 27.96
CA ASP A 116 11.48 39.26 28.55
C ASP A 116 12.34 39.96 27.47
N GLY A 117 13.08 41.00 27.89
CA GLY A 117 13.94 41.76 26.99
C GLY A 117 15.13 40.97 26.45
N TYR A 118 15.63 41.41 25.28
CA TYR A 118 16.93 41.04 24.70
C TYR A 118 17.13 39.55 24.32
N ILE A 119 16.08 38.72 24.35
CA ILE A 119 16.20 37.26 24.24
C ILE A 119 17.01 36.79 23.02
N PHE A 120 16.78 37.33 21.82
CA PHE A 120 17.52 37.01 20.59
C PHE A 120 18.23 38.23 19.98
N THR A 121 18.57 39.24 20.78
CA THR A 121 19.35 40.39 20.31
C THR A 121 20.68 39.93 19.70
N ASP A 122 21.13 40.60 18.64
CA ASP A 122 22.41 40.32 17.94
C ASP A 122 22.56 38.87 17.42
N CYS A 123 21.46 38.11 17.28
CA CYS A 123 21.46 36.81 16.59
C CYS A 123 21.49 37.02 15.06
N SER A 124 22.64 37.46 14.56
CA SER A 124 22.81 38.04 13.22
C SER A 124 22.54 37.09 12.04
N ASN A 125 22.48 35.77 12.24
CA ASN A 125 22.08 34.79 11.21
C ASN A 125 20.65 34.25 11.38
N LEU A 126 19.89 34.74 12.36
CA LEU A 126 18.53 34.27 12.64
C LEU A 126 17.58 34.72 11.54
N THR A 127 17.21 33.79 10.67
CA THR A 127 16.38 34.03 9.47
C THR A 127 14.96 33.48 9.61
N VAL A 128 14.75 32.48 10.48
CA VAL A 128 13.46 31.83 10.70
C VAL A 128 13.11 31.81 12.19
N VAL A 129 12.01 32.44 12.57
CA VAL A 129 11.43 32.37 13.91
C VAL A 129 9.95 31.98 13.80
N ARG A 130 9.57 30.93 14.53
CA ARG A 130 8.18 30.61 14.84
C ARG A 130 7.93 30.90 16.31
N LEU A 131 7.01 31.82 16.59
CA LEU A 131 6.62 32.24 17.95
C LEU A 131 5.55 31.32 18.52
N SER A 132 5.49 31.19 19.85
CA SER A 132 4.38 30.50 20.50
C SER A 132 3.05 31.22 20.29
N ASN A 133 1.98 30.46 20.06
CA ASN A 133 0.60 30.95 20.04
C ASN A 133 0.13 31.55 21.38
N ALA A 134 0.84 31.30 22.49
CA ALA A 134 0.55 31.90 23.80
C ALA A 134 1.09 33.34 23.92
N LEU A 135 2.04 33.73 23.07
CA LEU A 135 2.78 34.98 23.22
C LEU A 135 1.91 36.21 22.91
N LYS A 136 1.73 37.05 23.94
CA LYS A 136 1.02 38.33 23.90
C LYS A 136 1.96 39.50 23.66
N ARG A 137 3.19 39.48 24.21
CA ARG A 137 4.14 40.60 24.11
C ARG A 137 5.58 40.15 23.88
N ILE A 138 6.27 40.86 22.98
CA ILE A 138 7.73 40.76 22.80
C ILE A 138 8.40 41.85 23.63
N GLY A 139 9.39 41.48 24.43
CA GLY A 139 10.17 42.41 25.26
C GLY A 139 11.04 43.39 24.48
N GLN A 140 11.61 44.35 25.21
CA GLN A 140 12.52 45.35 24.67
C GLN A 140 13.66 44.67 23.89
N ARG A 141 13.90 45.11 22.65
CA ARG A 141 15.01 44.67 21.77
C ARG A 141 15.12 43.17 21.47
N SER A 142 14.13 42.34 21.80
CA SER A 142 14.29 40.87 21.79
C SER A 142 14.61 40.23 20.42
N PHE A 143 14.40 40.91 19.29
CA PHE A 143 14.85 40.48 17.95
C PHE A 143 15.74 41.53 17.26
N ALA A 144 16.28 42.51 17.99
CA ALA A 144 17.12 43.56 17.43
C ALA A 144 18.39 42.98 16.77
N ASN A 145 18.79 43.54 15.62
CA ASN A 145 19.94 43.11 14.81
C ASN A 145 19.88 41.64 14.32
N THR A 146 18.69 41.09 14.06
CA THR A 146 18.52 39.76 13.44
C THR A 146 18.40 39.83 11.91
N ALA A 147 18.63 38.70 11.23
CA ALA A 147 18.50 38.55 9.77
C ALA A 147 17.10 38.08 9.32
N LEU A 148 16.07 38.29 10.15
CA LEU A 148 14.70 37.91 9.84
C LEU A 148 14.25 38.58 8.54
N THR A 149 13.80 37.79 7.57
CA THR A 149 13.19 38.31 6.33
C THR A 149 11.71 38.61 6.53
N SER A 150 11.06 37.80 7.37
CA SER A 150 9.67 37.96 7.76
C SER A 150 9.38 37.33 9.12
N ILE A 151 8.35 37.80 9.82
CA ILE A 151 7.85 37.15 11.05
C ILE A 151 6.31 37.20 11.13
N ALA A 152 5.72 36.14 11.68
CA ALA A 152 4.30 36.03 11.94
C ALA A 152 4.02 36.21 13.45
N LEU A 153 3.02 37.03 13.78
CA LEU A 153 2.60 37.31 15.15
C LEU A 153 1.34 36.52 15.52
N PRO A 154 1.22 36.00 16.75
CA PRO A 154 0.01 35.36 17.24
C PRO A 154 -1.23 36.25 17.15
N ALA A 155 -2.41 35.64 17.00
CA ALA A 155 -3.68 36.38 16.92
C ALA A 155 -4.02 37.15 18.22
N GLY A 156 -3.53 36.66 19.36
CA GLY A 156 -3.64 37.32 20.67
C GLY A 156 -2.50 38.29 21.00
N PHE A 157 -1.66 38.66 20.03
CA PHE A 157 -0.54 39.56 20.26
C PHE A 157 -1.02 41.00 20.52
N GLU A 158 -0.57 41.57 21.64
CA GLU A 158 -0.99 42.85 22.21
C GLU A 158 -0.02 43.99 21.87
N GLY A 159 1.29 43.70 21.79
CA GLY A 159 2.27 44.72 21.39
C GLY A 159 3.74 44.39 21.64
N PHE A 160 4.59 45.30 21.19
CA PHE A 160 6.04 45.23 21.28
C PHE A 160 6.57 46.15 22.37
N GLY A 161 7.68 45.79 23.00
CA GLY A 161 8.52 46.74 23.73
C GLY A 161 9.39 47.58 22.80
N ASP A 162 10.07 48.58 23.35
CA ASP A 162 10.92 49.46 22.57
C ASP A 162 11.98 48.68 21.77
N GLN A 163 12.21 49.14 20.54
CA GLN A 163 13.26 48.61 19.65
C GLN A 163 13.22 47.09 19.38
N SER A 164 12.09 46.38 19.59
CA SER A 164 12.03 44.91 19.47
C SER A 164 12.61 44.34 18.15
N PHE A 165 12.50 45.06 17.03
CA PHE A 165 13.06 44.70 15.71
C PHE A 165 14.02 45.77 15.15
N CYS A 166 14.59 46.62 16.02
CA CYS A 166 15.56 47.64 15.62
C CYS A 166 16.78 46.98 14.94
N GLY A 167 17.20 47.50 13.79
CA GLY A 167 18.34 46.97 13.03
C GLY A 167 18.06 45.70 12.23
N CYS A 168 16.81 45.24 12.11
CA CYS A 168 16.44 44.08 11.28
C CYS A 168 16.44 44.45 9.78
N ARG A 169 17.63 44.66 9.21
CA ARG A 169 17.84 45.18 7.85
C ARG A 169 17.34 44.29 6.71
N SER A 170 16.98 43.04 7.01
CA SER A 170 16.38 42.10 6.04
C SER A 170 14.86 42.00 6.16
N LEU A 171 14.24 42.58 7.20
CA LEU A 171 12.84 42.37 7.53
C LEU A 171 11.93 43.15 6.59
N SER A 172 11.52 42.52 5.49
CA SER A 172 10.62 43.14 4.51
C SER A 172 9.15 43.05 4.92
N SER A 173 8.80 42.14 5.82
CA SER A 173 7.41 41.88 6.17
C SER A 173 7.15 41.42 7.60
N VAL A 174 6.09 41.95 8.21
CA VAL A 174 5.51 41.44 9.46
C VAL A 174 4.06 41.08 9.18
N TYR A 175 3.61 39.93 9.66
CA TYR A 175 2.24 39.46 9.47
C TYR A 175 1.50 39.41 10.81
N TYR A 176 0.39 40.13 10.93
CA TYR A 176 -0.46 40.17 12.12
C TYR A 176 -1.90 39.77 11.79
N SER A 177 -2.41 38.77 12.51
CA SER A 177 -3.75 38.21 12.30
C SER A 177 -4.80 38.65 13.32
N GLY A 178 -4.38 39.35 14.39
CA GLY A 178 -5.29 39.83 15.43
C GLY A 178 -6.22 40.96 14.95
N ASN A 179 -7.31 41.15 15.68
CA ASN A 179 -8.33 42.17 15.38
C ASN A 179 -8.12 43.49 16.16
N ASN A 180 -7.17 43.52 17.10
CA ASN A 180 -6.92 44.66 17.98
C ASN A 180 -5.90 45.61 17.35
N CYS A 181 -5.89 46.88 17.79
CA CYS A 181 -4.80 47.78 17.44
C CYS A 181 -3.52 47.34 18.16
N LEU A 182 -2.40 47.25 17.44
CA LEU A 182 -1.10 46.90 18.01
C LEU A 182 -0.52 48.08 18.81
N ALA A 183 -0.13 47.83 20.06
CA ALA A 183 0.75 48.76 20.76
C ALA A 183 2.16 48.69 20.14
N ILE A 184 2.56 49.77 19.48
CA ILE A 184 3.85 49.90 18.80
C ILE A 184 4.58 51.12 19.36
N GLU A 185 5.74 50.88 19.96
CA GLU A 185 6.60 51.91 20.52
C GLU A 185 7.46 52.54 19.41
N GLY A 186 7.87 53.81 19.59
CA GLY A 186 8.33 54.67 18.48
C GLY A 186 9.52 54.16 17.67
N SER A 187 10.34 53.27 18.24
CA SER A 187 11.55 52.71 17.59
C SER A 187 11.45 51.22 17.25
N THR A 188 10.27 50.57 17.38
CA THR A 188 10.12 49.11 17.24
C THR A 188 10.76 48.54 15.96
N PHE A 189 10.62 49.23 14.82
CA PHE A 189 11.15 48.81 13.51
C PHE A 189 12.15 49.82 12.92
N ALA A 190 12.91 50.52 13.76
CA ALA A 190 14.01 51.36 13.30
C ALA A 190 15.01 50.55 12.46
N ASP A 191 15.58 51.17 11.43
CA ASP A 191 16.54 50.54 10.49
C ASP A 191 16.04 49.27 9.76
N THR A 192 14.72 49.15 9.55
CA THR A 192 14.13 48.18 8.61
C THR A 192 14.14 48.70 7.16
N PRO A 193 14.05 47.81 6.15
CA PRO A 193 13.93 48.17 4.73
C PRO A 193 12.93 49.28 4.41
N LYS A 194 13.21 50.07 3.37
CA LYS A 194 12.34 51.18 2.95
C LYS A 194 10.95 50.72 2.50
N ASP A 195 10.88 49.55 1.88
CA ASP A 195 9.70 48.83 1.41
C ASP A 195 9.06 47.90 2.46
N PHE A 196 9.59 47.89 3.70
CA PHE A 196 9.03 47.17 4.84
C PHE A 196 7.51 47.38 4.93
N THR A 197 6.78 46.28 4.93
CA THR A 197 5.32 46.26 4.92
C THR A 197 4.79 45.46 6.11
N ILE A 198 3.89 46.04 6.90
CA ILE A 198 3.11 45.28 7.90
C ILE A 198 1.82 44.82 7.22
N TYR A 199 1.67 43.51 7.07
CA TYR A 199 0.44 42.92 6.60
C TYR A 199 -0.48 42.65 7.79
N VAL A 200 -1.69 43.20 7.73
CA VAL A 200 -2.70 43.07 8.78
C VAL A 200 -4.01 42.53 8.22
N ASN A 201 -4.80 41.95 9.10
CA ASN A 201 -6.19 41.60 8.86
C ASN A 201 -7.03 42.84 8.42
N PRO A 202 -7.90 42.77 7.39
CA PRO A 202 -8.81 43.85 6.97
C PRO A 202 -9.63 44.50 8.10
N SER A 203 -9.99 43.77 9.16
CA SER A 203 -10.69 44.33 10.33
C SER A 203 -9.82 45.33 11.11
N ALA A 204 -8.53 45.03 11.24
CA ALA A 204 -7.52 45.88 11.89
C ALA A 204 -6.87 46.89 10.92
N PHE A 205 -7.13 46.78 9.62
CA PHE A 205 -6.48 47.63 8.62
C PHE A 205 -6.72 49.13 8.85
N ASN A 206 -7.97 49.54 9.11
CA ASN A 206 -8.30 50.95 9.30
C ASN A 206 -7.73 51.54 10.61
N SER A 207 -7.62 50.73 11.67
CA SER A 207 -7.08 51.21 12.96
C SER A 207 -5.55 51.31 12.94
N VAL A 208 -4.87 50.42 12.21
CA VAL A 208 -3.40 50.40 12.12
C VAL A 208 -2.87 51.29 10.98
N SER A 209 -3.56 51.39 9.83
CA SER A 209 -3.15 52.28 8.73
C SER A 209 -3.31 53.77 9.07
N GLY A 210 -4.23 54.11 9.98
CA GLY A 210 -4.37 55.46 10.55
C GLY A 210 -3.26 55.87 11.54
N MET A 211 -2.37 54.95 11.94
CA MET A 211 -1.26 55.29 12.84
C MET A 211 -0.24 56.17 12.09
N ALA A 212 0.13 57.31 12.69
CA ALA A 212 1.01 58.32 12.11
C ALA A 212 2.38 57.77 11.62
N TYR A 213 2.84 56.66 12.19
CA TYR A 213 4.11 56.01 11.88
C TYR A 213 4.04 55.01 10.71
N TYR A 214 2.83 54.62 10.26
CA TYR A 214 2.66 53.54 9.30
C TYR A 214 1.95 53.88 8.00
N GLY A 215 0.96 54.78 7.97
CA GLY A 215 0.27 55.27 6.75
C GLY A 215 0.27 54.32 5.53
N ASN A 216 1.29 54.43 4.67
CA ASN A 216 1.42 53.70 3.40
C ASN A 216 2.20 52.35 3.47
N LYS A 217 2.72 51.97 4.65
CA LYS A 217 3.46 50.73 4.91
C LYS A 217 2.58 49.60 5.47
N VAL A 218 1.35 49.88 5.91
CA VAL A 218 0.39 48.84 6.31
C VAL A 218 -0.44 48.43 5.10
N LYS A 219 -0.65 47.12 4.92
CA LYS A 219 -1.45 46.53 3.83
C LYS A 219 -2.27 45.35 4.34
N ASP A 220 -3.34 45.00 3.64
CA ASP A 220 -4.08 43.75 3.86
C ASP A 220 -3.69 42.63 2.88
N LYS A 221 -3.14 43.01 1.71
CA LYS A 221 -2.84 42.15 0.56
C LYS A 221 -1.35 41.86 0.39
N ILE A 222 -0.99 40.58 0.47
CA ILE A 222 0.33 39.99 0.30
C ILE A 222 0.52 39.58 -1.16
N PRO A 223 1.52 40.10 -1.89
CA PRO A 223 1.84 39.64 -3.23
C PRO A 223 2.54 38.27 -3.18
N TYR A 224 2.12 37.34 -4.03
CA TYR A 224 2.68 35.99 -4.15
C TYR A 224 2.74 35.56 -5.63
N VAL A 225 3.89 35.08 -6.09
CA VAL A 225 4.08 34.61 -7.49
C VAL A 225 4.22 33.09 -7.49
N LEU A 226 3.42 32.41 -8.32
CA LEU A 226 3.58 30.96 -8.51
C LEU A 226 4.80 30.63 -9.37
N THR A 227 5.64 29.72 -8.89
CA THR A 227 6.82 29.20 -9.59
C THR A 227 6.56 27.90 -10.36
N SER A 228 5.43 27.23 -10.11
CA SER A 228 4.95 26.07 -10.88
C SER A 228 3.42 26.02 -10.87
N ASN A 229 2.81 25.17 -11.72
CA ASN A 229 1.36 25.03 -11.82
C ASN A 229 0.69 24.56 -10.50
N TYR A 230 1.46 23.93 -9.61
CA TYR A 230 0.99 23.41 -8.32
C TYR A 230 2.08 23.55 -7.26
N VAL A 231 1.85 24.35 -6.22
CA VAL A 231 2.84 24.62 -5.15
C VAL A 231 2.22 24.43 -3.77
N THR A 232 2.92 23.74 -2.86
CA THR A 232 2.51 23.65 -1.46
C THR A 232 2.80 24.96 -0.73
N PHE A 233 1.83 25.51 -0.01
CA PHE A 233 1.91 26.81 0.66
C PHE A 233 1.32 26.72 2.06
N SER A 234 2.12 27.02 3.08
CA SER A 234 1.64 27.23 4.44
C SER A 234 2.23 28.51 5.01
N ARG A 235 1.46 29.19 5.85
CA ARG A 235 1.82 30.40 6.60
C ARG A 235 1.30 30.25 8.03
N ASP A 236 2.01 30.80 9.00
CA ASP A 236 1.65 30.70 10.43
C ASP A 236 0.54 31.71 10.83
N PHE A 237 -0.25 32.18 9.85
CA PHE A 237 -1.37 33.12 10.01
C PHE A 237 -2.43 32.85 8.93
N ALA A 238 -3.67 33.30 9.18
CA ALA A 238 -4.82 33.01 8.33
C ALA A 238 -4.78 33.79 7.00
N ILE A 239 -5.11 33.14 5.88
CA ILE A 239 -5.12 33.73 4.52
C ILE A 239 -6.52 33.65 3.91
N ASP A 240 -6.97 34.74 3.29
CA ASP A 240 -8.13 34.80 2.41
C ASP A 240 -7.68 34.88 0.93
N PHE A 241 -8.17 33.94 0.13
CA PHE A 241 -7.90 33.83 -1.31
C PHE A 241 -8.90 34.61 -2.18
N SER A 242 -9.90 35.27 -1.59
CA SER A 242 -10.93 36.02 -2.33
C SER A 242 -10.37 37.14 -3.22
N SER A 243 -9.22 37.71 -2.84
CA SER A 243 -8.50 38.78 -3.56
C SER A 243 -7.49 38.27 -4.61
N ALA A 244 -7.40 36.95 -4.81
CA ALA A 244 -6.43 36.27 -5.66
C ALA A 244 -7.06 35.65 -6.94
N PRO A 245 -7.60 36.45 -7.88
CA PRO A 245 -8.33 35.94 -9.03
C PRO A 245 -7.45 35.03 -9.91
N GLY A 246 -7.94 33.83 -10.21
CA GLY A 246 -7.23 32.81 -10.98
C GLY A 246 -6.32 31.90 -10.16
N LEU A 247 -6.14 32.15 -8.86
CA LEU A 247 -5.50 31.22 -7.92
C LEU A 247 -6.56 30.37 -7.23
N THR A 248 -6.38 29.05 -7.23
CA THR A 248 -7.20 28.11 -6.46
C THR A 248 -6.33 27.49 -5.38
N ALA A 249 -6.65 27.74 -4.11
CA ALA A 249 -6.05 27.04 -2.98
C ALA A 249 -6.89 25.79 -2.64
N TYR A 250 -6.27 24.77 -2.04
CA TYR A 250 -6.93 23.54 -1.61
C TYR A 250 -6.49 23.16 -0.19
N VAL A 251 -7.46 22.90 0.70
CA VAL A 251 -7.23 22.27 2.01
C VAL A 251 -7.48 20.78 1.94
N ALA A 252 -6.75 20.00 2.73
CA ALA A 252 -7.18 18.69 3.15
C ALA A 252 -8.40 18.81 4.06
N GLN A 253 -9.44 18.00 3.85
CA GLN A 253 -10.56 17.86 4.79
C GLN A 253 -10.83 16.37 4.99
N ARG A 254 -10.77 15.89 6.23
CA ARG A 254 -11.16 14.52 6.60
C ARG A 254 -12.66 14.52 6.81
N ASN A 255 -13.32 13.62 6.13
CA ASN A 255 -14.68 13.27 6.52
C ASN A 255 -14.61 12.22 7.64
N ASN A 256 -15.68 12.07 8.42
CA ASN A 256 -15.72 11.18 9.60
C ASN A 256 -15.30 9.72 9.32
N ASN A 257 -15.24 9.29 8.05
CA ASN A 257 -14.72 8.00 7.60
C ASN A 257 -13.44 8.18 6.74
N ALA A 258 -12.28 8.00 7.38
CA ALA A 258 -10.95 7.58 6.87
C ALA A 258 -10.29 8.24 5.63
N SER A 259 -10.98 9.07 4.83
CA SER A 259 -10.46 9.66 3.59
C SER A 259 -10.29 11.18 3.69
N ILE A 260 -9.28 11.70 2.98
CA ILE A 260 -8.95 13.13 2.94
C ILE A 260 -9.34 13.67 1.56
N LYS A 261 -10.32 14.56 1.52
CA LYS A 261 -10.75 15.28 0.31
C LYS A 261 -9.93 16.56 0.20
N LEU A 262 -9.37 16.84 -0.99
CA LEU A 262 -8.90 18.20 -1.30
C LEU A 262 -10.09 19.08 -1.65
N VAL A 263 -10.37 20.07 -0.80
CA VAL A 263 -11.46 21.03 -0.98
C VAL A 263 -10.89 22.36 -1.44
N ALA A 264 -11.34 22.81 -2.61
CA ALA A 264 -10.97 24.14 -3.11
C ALA A 264 -11.48 25.21 -2.15
N VAL A 265 -10.59 26.09 -1.71
CA VAL A 265 -10.89 27.24 -0.85
C VAL A 265 -10.60 28.51 -1.62
N THR A 266 -11.65 29.31 -1.80
CA THR A 266 -11.64 30.60 -2.52
C THR A 266 -11.91 31.77 -1.55
N GLY A 267 -11.67 31.54 -0.26
CA GLY A 267 -12.02 32.42 0.84
C GLY A 267 -11.01 32.28 1.99
N ALA A 268 -11.41 32.71 3.19
CA ALA A 268 -10.63 32.65 4.42
C ALA A 268 -10.29 31.21 4.89
N VAL A 269 -9.02 31.00 5.24
CA VAL A 269 -8.43 29.74 5.73
C VAL A 269 -7.54 30.00 6.95
N ALA A 270 -7.50 29.08 7.91
CA ALA A 270 -6.80 29.23 9.20
C ALA A 270 -5.26 29.27 9.11
N ALA A 271 -4.61 29.69 10.19
CA ALA A 271 -3.16 29.66 10.35
C ALA A 271 -2.58 28.23 10.36
N GLY A 272 -1.33 28.06 9.91
CA GLY A 272 -0.63 26.78 9.84
C GLY A 272 -1.14 25.81 8.76
N THR A 273 -2.13 26.24 7.98
CA THR A 273 -2.80 25.43 6.97
C THR A 273 -1.86 25.10 5.81
N GLY A 274 -1.50 23.82 5.69
CA GLY A 274 -0.74 23.28 4.56
C GLY A 274 -1.61 23.17 3.30
N LEU A 275 -1.64 24.24 2.51
CA LEU A 275 -2.41 24.31 1.26
C LEU A 275 -1.63 23.74 0.08
N ILE A 276 -2.38 23.33 -0.95
CA ILE A 276 -1.87 23.23 -2.32
C ILE A 276 -2.46 24.42 -3.09
N LEU A 277 -1.63 25.19 -3.79
CA LEU A 277 -2.05 26.28 -4.66
C LEU A 277 -1.95 25.85 -6.13
N LYS A 278 -2.94 26.21 -6.94
CA LYS A 278 -2.97 26.04 -8.39
C LYS A 278 -3.26 27.37 -9.08
N GLY A 279 -2.49 27.72 -10.10
CA GLY A 279 -2.68 28.92 -10.90
C GLY A 279 -1.69 29.01 -12.04
N ASN A 280 -1.62 30.18 -12.68
CA ASN A 280 -0.69 30.48 -13.77
C ASN A 280 0.71 30.78 -13.21
N VAL A 281 1.72 30.13 -13.75
CA VAL A 281 3.13 30.37 -13.41
C VAL A 281 3.53 31.79 -13.81
N GLY A 282 4.29 32.48 -12.95
CA GLY A 282 4.78 33.84 -13.18
C GLY A 282 3.73 34.94 -12.96
N GLN A 283 2.45 34.61 -12.73
CA GLN A 283 1.45 35.59 -12.36
C GLN A 283 1.56 35.95 -10.87
N THR A 284 1.53 37.25 -10.55
CA THR A 284 1.40 37.74 -9.18
C THR A 284 -0.06 37.70 -8.73
N TYR A 285 -0.30 36.99 -7.64
CA TYR A 285 -1.57 36.91 -6.93
C TYR A 285 -1.50 37.76 -5.66
N ASN A 286 -2.57 38.47 -5.33
CA ASN A 286 -2.67 39.21 -4.09
C ASN A 286 -3.52 38.39 -3.11
N LEU A 287 -2.92 37.91 -2.03
CA LEU A 287 -3.59 37.14 -0.98
C LEU A 287 -3.94 38.08 0.18
N THR A 288 -5.16 38.10 0.68
CA THR A 288 -5.51 38.96 1.84
C THR A 288 -5.25 38.21 3.15
N ILE A 289 -4.86 38.87 4.24
CA ILE A 289 -4.91 38.21 5.57
C ILE A 289 -6.38 38.01 5.96
N SER A 290 -6.77 36.79 6.33
CA SER A 290 -8.19 36.47 6.57
C SER A 290 -8.74 37.15 7.83
N SER A 291 -9.95 37.72 7.74
CA SER A 291 -10.56 38.43 8.87
C SER A 291 -11.26 37.57 9.91
N ASN A 292 -11.91 36.49 9.49
CA ASN A 292 -12.71 35.62 10.35
C ASN A 292 -12.49 34.16 9.93
N GLY A 293 -11.26 33.66 10.10
CA GLY A 293 -10.86 32.31 9.67
C GLY A 293 -11.80 31.25 10.22
N LYS A 294 -12.62 30.65 9.36
CA LYS A 294 -13.60 29.64 9.78
C LYS A 294 -12.85 28.36 10.17
N SER A 295 -13.18 27.84 11.35
CA SER A 295 -12.65 26.55 11.81
C SER A 295 -13.10 25.45 10.85
N TYR A 296 -12.12 24.73 10.29
CA TYR A 296 -12.31 23.45 9.63
C TYR A 296 -11.18 22.54 10.09
N GLU A 297 -11.52 21.28 10.37
CA GLU A 297 -10.52 20.28 10.73
C GLU A 297 -9.71 19.84 9.50
N ASP A 298 -8.49 19.38 9.79
CA ASP A 298 -7.43 18.86 8.92
C ASP A 298 -6.46 19.86 8.27
N ASN A 299 -5.23 19.83 8.80
CA ASN A 299 -4.09 20.54 8.26
C ASN A 299 -2.77 19.82 8.57
N LEU A 300 -2.16 19.18 7.57
CA LEU A 300 -0.77 18.71 7.60
C LEU A 300 -0.20 18.63 6.17
N LEU A 301 0.73 19.53 5.83
CA LEU A 301 1.70 19.40 4.74
C LEU A 301 2.94 20.23 5.13
N ASN A 302 4.13 19.63 5.10
CA ASN A 302 5.40 20.26 5.53
C ASN A 302 6.60 19.67 4.75
N PRO A 303 7.75 20.37 4.69
CA PRO A 303 8.39 20.74 3.42
C PRO A 303 9.63 19.88 3.07
N SER A 304 10.30 20.04 1.93
CA SER A 304 10.24 21.15 0.94
C SER A 304 10.47 20.73 -0.52
N ASP A 305 11.04 19.55 -0.73
CA ASP A 305 12.23 19.39 -1.59
C ASP A 305 11.89 19.08 -3.07
N GLY A 306 10.70 19.45 -3.54
CA GLY A 306 10.26 19.24 -4.93
C GLY A 306 9.90 17.80 -5.30
N VAL A 307 10.06 16.83 -4.40
CA VAL A 307 9.47 15.49 -4.55
C VAL A 307 8.00 15.55 -4.16
N VAL A 308 7.09 15.21 -5.08
CA VAL A 308 5.68 14.98 -4.74
C VAL A 308 5.60 13.69 -3.95
N VAL A 309 5.63 13.81 -2.62
CA VAL A 309 5.40 12.70 -1.70
C VAL A 309 3.89 12.44 -1.65
N GLU A 310 3.44 11.45 -2.42
CA GLU A 310 2.18 10.77 -2.11
C GLU A 310 2.38 9.95 -0.83
N THR A 311 2.12 10.56 0.33
CA THR A 311 1.95 9.82 1.58
C THR A 311 0.50 9.79 1.97
N ASN A 312 -0.10 8.60 1.95
CA ASN A 312 -1.30 8.38 2.75
C ASN A 312 -0.93 8.54 4.23
N LYS A 313 -1.88 9.00 5.05
CA LYS A 313 -1.70 9.14 6.51
C LYS A 313 -1.24 7.82 7.16
N SER A 314 -1.70 6.68 6.63
CA SER A 314 -1.26 5.33 7.03
C SER A 314 0.21 5.03 6.74
N ASP A 315 0.77 5.61 5.68
CA ASP A 315 2.14 5.35 5.26
C ASP A 315 3.11 6.20 6.11
N LEU A 316 2.69 7.40 6.55
CA LEU A 316 3.42 8.20 7.54
C LEU A 316 3.39 7.60 8.94
N ASP A 317 2.26 7.01 9.36
CA ASP A 317 2.20 6.23 10.61
C ASP A 317 3.09 4.99 10.54
N ALA A 318 3.28 4.41 9.34
CA ALA A 318 4.21 3.29 9.11
C ALA A 318 5.69 3.73 8.94
N ILE A 319 5.97 4.98 8.57
CA ILE A 319 7.35 5.53 8.48
C ILE A 319 7.95 5.79 9.87
N ARG A 320 7.14 5.81 10.94
CA ARG A 320 7.64 5.86 12.31
C ARG A 320 8.20 4.50 12.76
N PHE A 321 9.51 4.33 12.63
CA PHE A 321 10.26 3.53 13.60
C PHE A 321 10.04 4.16 14.97
N LYS A 322 9.17 3.58 15.80
CA LYS A 322 8.96 4.10 17.14
C LYS A 322 10.23 3.95 17.96
N SER A 323 10.54 4.96 18.77
CA SER A 323 11.62 4.93 19.75
C SER A 323 11.43 3.90 20.87
N ASP A 324 10.25 3.25 20.94
CA ASP A 324 9.94 2.12 21.85
C ASP A 324 10.36 0.74 21.31
N GLY A 325 10.89 0.66 20.08
CA GLY A 325 11.31 -0.60 19.45
C GLY A 325 10.21 -1.39 18.73
N THR A 326 8.96 -0.91 18.72
CA THR A 326 7.89 -1.53 17.89
C THR A 326 7.87 -0.90 16.48
N ASN A 327 8.53 -1.57 15.52
CA ASN A 327 8.58 -1.09 14.13
C ASN A 327 7.27 -1.39 13.40
N ALA A 328 6.88 -0.49 12.50
CA ALA A 328 5.80 -0.74 11.57
C ALA A 328 6.23 -1.68 10.42
N TYR A 329 5.29 -2.53 10.01
CA TYR A 329 5.40 -3.36 8.81
C TYR A 329 5.10 -2.50 7.56
N LEU A 330 5.96 -2.55 6.54
CA LEU A 330 5.99 -1.62 5.40
C LEU A 330 5.70 -2.30 4.03
N PRO A 331 4.49 -2.85 3.79
CA PRO A 331 4.18 -3.57 2.56
C PRO A 331 4.12 -2.66 1.32
N LYS A 332 3.57 -1.45 1.47
CA LYS A 332 3.31 -0.52 0.36
C LYS A 332 4.57 0.10 -0.26
N LEU A 333 5.66 0.22 0.49
CA LEU A 333 6.84 0.97 0.05
C LEU A 333 7.80 0.13 -0.81
N LEU A 334 7.72 -1.19 -0.74
CA LEU A 334 8.53 -2.11 -1.54
C LEU A 334 7.81 -2.45 -2.85
N SER A 335 8.50 -2.33 -3.98
CA SER A 335 8.02 -2.75 -5.30
C SER A 335 9.07 -3.53 -6.08
N THR A 336 8.61 -4.31 -7.06
CA THR A 336 9.39 -4.93 -8.13
C THR A 336 9.25 -4.13 -9.44
N ASP A 337 10.09 -4.38 -10.44
CA ASP A 337 10.00 -3.75 -11.78
C ASP A 337 9.01 -4.41 -12.75
N LYS A 338 8.57 -5.65 -12.47
CA LYS A 338 7.61 -6.41 -13.28
C LYS A 338 6.62 -7.18 -12.42
N VAL A 339 5.48 -7.52 -13.01
CA VAL A 339 4.42 -8.37 -12.42
C VAL A 339 4.70 -9.87 -12.51
N ARG A 340 5.70 -10.26 -13.32
CA ARG A 340 6.11 -11.62 -13.61
C ARG A 340 7.48 -11.63 -14.31
N TYR A 341 8.27 -12.66 -14.06
CA TYR A 341 9.62 -12.86 -14.57
C TYR A 341 9.72 -14.18 -15.34
N ARG A 342 10.61 -14.25 -16.34
CA ARG A 342 11.00 -15.54 -16.92
C ARG A 342 12.06 -16.22 -16.04
N PRO A 343 12.20 -17.56 -16.08
CA PRO A 343 13.24 -18.23 -15.33
C PRO A 343 14.65 -17.70 -15.69
N GLY A 344 15.46 -17.41 -14.68
CA GLY A 344 16.77 -16.79 -14.83
C GLY A 344 16.81 -15.27 -15.08
N ASP A 345 15.68 -14.56 -15.13
CA ASP A 345 15.62 -13.10 -15.20
C ASP A 345 16.24 -12.42 -13.96
N MET A 346 16.50 -11.10 -14.07
CA MET A 346 16.77 -10.24 -12.92
C MET A 346 15.48 -9.55 -12.46
N VAL A 347 15.21 -9.62 -11.15
CA VAL A 347 14.22 -8.82 -10.44
C VAL A 347 14.92 -7.58 -9.88
N ASN A 348 14.35 -6.39 -10.13
CA ASN A 348 14.82 -5.14 -9.56
C ASN A 348 13.84 -4.67 -8.48
N PHE A 349 14.30 -4.59 -7.23
CA PHE A 349 13.51 -4.14 -6.10
C PHE A 349 13.78 -2.67 -5.79
N THR A 350 12.74 -1.90 -5.46
CA THR A 350 12.84 -0.48 -5.11
C THR A 350 12.03 -0.19 -3.84
N LEU A 351 12.58 0.68 -2.98
CA LEU A 351 11.95 1.19 -1.75
C LEU A 351 11.63 2.67 -1.93
N SER A 352 10.35 3.02 -2.00
CA SER A 352 9.90 4.27 -2.67
C SER A 352 10.15 5.57 -1.91
N LEU A 353 10.42 5.54 -0.58
CA LEU A 353 10.56 6.76 0.24
C LEU A 353 11.73 6.76 1.23
N ILE A 354 12.33 5.61 1.54
CA ILE A 354 13.33 5.46 2.62
C ILE A 354 14.49 4.55 2.19
N THR A 355 15.53 4.44 3.03
CA THR A 355 16.46 3.29 3.01
C THR A 355 16.04 2.27 4.06
N PHE A 356 16.37 0.99 3.86
CA PHE A 356 16.26 0.03 4.97
C PHE A 356 17.30 0.34 6.06
N PRO A 357 17.00 0.03 7.34
CA PRO A 357 17.93 0.25 8.44
C PRO A 357 19.24 -0.54 8.23
N ASN A 358 20.34 -0.02 8.76
CA ASN A 358 21.64 -0.70 8.72
C ASN A 358 21.54 -2.10 9.35
N GLY A 359 22.13 -3.09 8.70
CA GLY A 359 22.03 -4.50 9.11
C GLY A 359 20.78 -5.24 8.61
N ALA A 360 19.86 -4.59 7.89
CA ALA A 360 18.76 -5.28 7.22
C ALA A 360 19.25 -6.26 6.14
N LYS A 361 18.61 -7.41 6.08
CA LYS A 361 18.85 -8.49 5.11
C LYS A 361 17.56 -8.85 4.40
N VAL A 362 17.68 -9.48 3.24
CA VAL A 362 16.59 -10.12 2.53
C VAL A 362 16.89 -11.62 2.41
N ARG A 363 15.87 -12.45 2.56
CA ARG A 363 15.87 -13.85 2.12
C ARG A 363 14.78 -14.07 1.08
N TYR A 364 15.08 -14.89 0.09
CA TYR A 364 14.15 -15.30 -0.95
C TYR A 364 13.69 -16.72 -0.63
N LEU A 365 12.38 -16.94 -0.61
CA LEU A 365 11.74 -18.14 -0.09
C LEU A 365 10.88 -18.79 -1.16
N HIS A 366 10.98 -20.11 -1.32
CA HIS A 366 9.97 -20.92 -2.01
C HIS A 366 9.24 -21.78 -0.97
N GLY A 367 7.98 -21.45 -0.65
CA GLY A 367 7.37 -21.94 0.59
C GLY A 367 8.20 -21.50 1.79
N ASN A 368 8.59 -22.43 2.66
CA ASN A 368 9.52 -22.19 3.78
C ASN A 368 10.96 -22.69 3.51
N THR A 369 11.42 -22.61 2.26
CA THR A 369 12.79 -22.95 1.87
C THR A 369 13.52 -21.72 1.36
N VAL A 370 14.59 -21.32 2.03
CA VAL A 370 15.44 -20.20 1.59
C VAL A 370 16.25 -20.61 0.37
N VAL A 371 16.02 -19.95 -0.77
CA VAL A 371 16.73 -20.17 -2.04
C VAL A 371 17.82 -19.11 -2.31
N GLY A 372 17.95 -18.11 -1.44
CA GLY A 372 19.03 -17.12 -1.49
C GLY A 372 18.87 -16.03 -0.45
N THR A 373 19.93 -15.25 -0.23
CA THR A 373 19.96 -14.12 0.71
C THR A 373 20.82 -12.97 0.20
N ALA A 374 20.54 -11.73 0.61
CA ALA A 374 21.42 -10.59 0.38
C ALA A 374 21.35 -9.55 1.52
N ASP A 375 22.40 -8.76 1.71
CA ASP A 375 22.38 -7.59 2.60
C ASP A 375 21.71 -6.40 1.88
N VAL A 376 20.73 -5.75 2.52
CA VAL A 376 19.95 -4.63 1.95
C VAL A 376 19.92 -3.38 2.81
N GLY A 377 20.48 -3.42 4.02
CA GLY A 377 20.60 -2.24 4.89
C GLY A 377 21.31 -1.08 4.22
N GLY A 378 20.79 0.13 4.44
CA GLY A 378 21.26 1.37 3.80
C GLY A 378 20.88 1.53 2.32
N LYS A 379 20.28 0.53 1.67
CA LYS A 379 19.91 0.61 0.24
C LYS A 379 18.49 1.13 0.03
N LYS A 380 18.28 1.81 -1.10
CA LYS A 380 16.96 2.15 -1.67
C LYS A 380 16.52 1.18 -2.77
N SER A 381 17.44 0.38 -3.30
CA SER A 381 17.17 -0.63 -4.33
C SER A 381 18.22 -1.74 -4.30
N TRP A 382 17.85 -2.92 -4.80
CA TRP A 382 18.76 -4.04 -5.01
C TRP A 382 18.19 -4.97 -6.09
N THR A 383 18.95 -5.99 -6.48
CA THR A 383 18.54 -6.94 -7.51
C THR A 383 18.68 -8.39 -7.05
N TRP A 384 17.93 -9.29 -7.67
CA TRP A 384 18.03 -10.74 -7.47
C TRP A 384 17.91 -11.45 -8.81
N LYS A 385 18.68 -12.52 -9.01
CA LYS A 385 18.51 -13.40 -10.16
C LYS A 385 17.60 -14.56 -9.76
N VAL A 386 16.44 -14.67 -10.39
CA VAL A 386 15.50 -15.76 -10.07
C VAL A 386 16.06 -17.12 -10.52
N PRO A 387 15.65 -18.22 -9.87
CA PRO A 387 16.03 -19.58 -10.30
C PRO A 387 15.59 -19.91 -11.73
N LYS A 388 16.10 -21.05 -12.25
CA LYS A 388 15.80 -21.54 -13.60
C LYS A 388 14.52 -22.38 -13.69
N ASP A 389 13.87 -22.67 -12.56
CA ASP A 389 12.62 -23.41 -12.53
C ASP A 389 11.46 -22.50 -12.98
N ASP A 390 10.61 -23.04 -13.85
CA ASP A 390 9.44 -22.33 -14.37
C ASP A 390 8.19 -22.60 -13.52
N PHE A 391 7.25 -21.65 -13.56
CA PHE A 391 6.00 -21.64 -12.81
C PHE A 391 6.21 -21.74 -11.29
N LYS A 392 6.98 -20.79 -10.73
CA LYS A 392 7.35 -20.74 -9.31
C LYS A 392 7.02 -19.40 -8.66
N GLY A 393 6.20 -19.46 -7.62
CA GLY A 393 6.04 -18.37 -6.66
C GLY A 393 7.18 -18.32 -5.65
N TYR A 394 7.65 -17.11 -5.34
CA TYR A 394 8.61 -16.84 -4.26
C TYR A 394 8.15 -15.66 -3.40
N LEU A 395 8.62 -15.60 -2.16
CA LEU A 395 8.53 -14.43 -1.29
C LEU A 395 9.92 -13.84 -1.07
N ALA A 396 10.09 -12.53 -1.28
CA ALA A 396 11.22 -11.81 -0.69
C ALA A 396 10.80 -11.29 0.69
N GLU A 397 11.45 -11.78 1.74
CA GLU A 397 11.26 -11.32 3.13
C GLU A 397 12.44 -10.45 3.54
N VAL A 398 12.18 -9.17 3.81
CA VAL A 398 13.18 -8.24 4.35
C VAL A 398 13.06 -8.20 5.87
N TYR A 399 14.17 -8.40 6.57
CA TYR A 399 14.22 -8.51 8.03
C TYR A 399 15.46 -7.88 8.64
N VAL A 400 15.42 -7.62 9.95
CA VAL A 400 16.58 -7.29 10.79
C VAL A 400 16.71 -8.31 11.92
N LYS A 401 17.92 -8.51 12.43
CA LYS A 401 18.13 -9.28 13.67
C LYS A 401 17.95 -8.38 14.89
N GLU A 402 17.09 -8.80 15.81
CA GLU A 402 16.96 -8.24 17.15
C GLU A 402 17.22 -9.35 18.17
N GLY A 403 18.49 -9.46 18.60
CA GLY A 403 18.98 -10.61 19.37
C GLY A 403 18.92 -11.89 18.54
N ASP A 404 18.31 -12.94 19.12
CA ASP A 404 18.14 -14.25 18.49
C ASP A 404 16.93 -14.34 17.54
N LYS A 405 16.15 -13.25 17.39
CA LYS A 405 14.93 -13.24 16.57
C LYS A 405 15.10 -12.35 15.34
N ASP A 406 14.60 -12.86 14.22
CA ASP A 406 14.43 -12.07 12.99
C ASP A 406 13.10 -11.31 13.07
N LYS A 407 13.13 -10.02 12.70
CA LYS A 407 11.98 -9.12 12.67
C LYS A 407 11.70 -8.69 11.23
N VAL A 408 10.58 -9.15 10.70
CA VAL A 408 10.11 -8.84 9.35
C VAL A 408 9.77 -7.35 9.26
N LEU A 409 10.37 -6.66 8.28
CA LEU A 409 10.11 -5.25 7.97
C LEU A 409 9.14 -5.10 6.80
N SER A 410 9.28 -5.93 5.77
CA SER A 410 8.46 -5.90 4.56
C SER A 410 8.55 -7.23 3.82
N THR A 411 7.51 -7.58 3.06
CA THR A 411 7.53 -8.72 2.14
C THR A 411 7.00 -8.29 0.77
N ILE A 412 7.36 -9.06 -0.27
CA ILE A 412 6.76 -8.94 -1.61
C ILE A 412 6.77 -10.29 -2.32
N GLY A 413 5.67 -10.63 -3.00
CA GLY A 413 5.55 -11.81 -3.85
C GLY A 413 6.30 -11.65 -5.18
N ILE A 414 6.82 -12.74 -5.74
CA ILE A 414 7.54 -12.79 -7.02
C ILE A 414 7.04 -14.00 -7.81
N ASP A 415 6.49 -13.76 -8.99
CA ASP A 415 6.09 -14.81 -9.95
C ASP A 415 7.21 -15.05 -10.98
N VAL A 416 7.72 -16.28 -11.02
CA VAL A 416 8.64 -16.77 -12.04
C VAL A 416 7.89 -17.78 -12.93
N SER A 417 7.16 -17.25 -13.90
CA SER A 417 6.41 -18.03 -14.89
C SER A 417 6.72 -17.51 -16.29
N SER A 418 7.01 -18.38 -17.24
CA SER A 418 7.22 -18.03 -18.65
C SER A 418 5.94 -17.53 -19.32
N ASN A 419 4.77 -18.04 -18.88
CA ASN A 419 3.45 -17.72 -19.40
C ASN A 419 2.44 -17.38 -18.29
N TRP A 420 1.80 -16.22 -18.39
CA TRP A 420 0.85 -15.68 -17.42
C TRP A 420 -0.40 -16.55 -17.18
N LYS A 421 -0.83 -17.33 -18.19
CA LYS A 421 -2.06 -18.13 -18.11
C LYS A 421 -2.03 -19.20 -17.03
N ARG A 422 -0.84 -19.54 -16.54
CA ARG A 422 -0.68 -20.50 -15.44
C ARG A 422 -1.31 -19.99 -14.16
N PHE A 423 -1.02 -18.74 -13.81
CA PHE A 423 -1.36 -18.13 -12.53
C PHE A 423 -1.98 -16.74 -12.76
N PRO A 424 -3.14 -16.67 -13.45
CA PRO A 424 -3.75 -15.39 -13.77
C PRO A 424 -4.04 -14.61 -12.48
N ARG A 425 -3.56 -13.37 -12.48
CA ARG A 425 -3.93 -12.28 -11.58
C ARG A 425 -4.41 -11.18 -12.51
N TYR A 426 -5.73 -11.04 -12.62
CA TYR A 426 -6.39 -10.33 -13.71
C TYR A 426 -7.04 -9.06 -13.16
N GLY A 427 -6.76 -7.92 -13.77
CA GLY A 427 -7.35 -6.63 -13.41
C GLY A 427 -8.08 -6.02 -14.61
N PHE A 428 -8.38 -4.73 -14.53
CA PHE A 428 -9.06 -4.04 -15.62
C PHE A 428 -8.62 -2.59 -15.78
N LEU A 429 -8.95 -2.02 -16.95
CA LEU A 429 -8.98 -0.60 -17.24
C LEU A 429 -10.30 -0.29 -17.94
N SER A 430 -10.97 0.80 -17.56
CA SER A 430 -12.30 1.11 -18.07
C SER A 430 -12.50 2.58 -18.45
N ASP A 431 -11.51 3.45 -18.28
CA ASP A 431 -11.54 4.85 -18.70
C ASP A 431 -10.32 5.18 -19.56
N PHE A 432 -10.55 5.73 -20.74
CA PHE A 432 -9.57 5.98 -21.79
C PHE A 432 -9.60 7.43 -22.32
N GLN A 433 -10.21 8.34 -21.58
CA GLN A 433 -10.24 9.77 -21.88
C GLN A 433 -8.84 10.39 -21.82
N ASN A 434 -8.59 11.47 -22.57
CA ASN A 434 -7.27 12.13 -22.61
C ASN A 434 -6.75 12.61 -21.24
N SER A 435 -7.63 12.84 -20.26
CA SER A 435 -7.29 13.16 -18.87
C SER A 435 -6.37 12.11 -18.20
N LYS A 436 -6.51 10.83 -18.58
CA LYS A 436 -5.74 9.70 -18.05
C LYS A 436 -4.23 9.78 -18.30
N MET A 437 -3.78 10.56 -19.29
CA MET A 437 -2.34 10.77 -19.54
C MET A 437 -1.59 11.25 -18.28
N ASN A 438 -2.27 11.95 -17.37
CA ASN A 438 -1.69 12.47 -16.13
C ASN A 438 -1.68 11.45 -14.97
N THR A 439 -2.59 10.47 -14.95
CA THR A 439 -2.75 9.50 -13.84
C THR A 439 -2.19 8.11 -14.16
N MET A 440 -2.04 7.78 -15.44
CA MET A 440 -1.64 6.47 -15.96
C MET A 440 -0.42 5.83 -15.28
N ASN A 441 0.63 6.61 -14.95
CA ASN A 441 1.81 6.07 -14.26
C ASN A 441 1.45 5.56 -12.84
N LYS A 442 0.62 6.31 -12.10
CA LYS A 442 0.15 5.90 -10.77
C LYS A 442 -0.70 4.64 -10.86
N GLU A 443 -1.61 4.60 -11.83
CA GLU A 443 -2.49 3.46 -12.05
C GLU A 443 -1.69 2.18 -12.40
N VAL A 444 -0.70 2.27 -13.28
CA VAL A 444 0.21 1.16 -13.61
C VAL A 444 1.04 0.74 -12.38
N ASN A 445 1.49 1.68 -11.54
CA ASN A 445 2.21 1.34 -10.30
C ASN A 445 1.34 0.59 -9.27
N VAL A 446 0.05 0.95 -9.15
CA VAL A 446 -0.90 0.20 -8.31
C VAL A 446 -1.08 -1.22 -8.83
N LEU A 447 -1.28 -1.39 -10.14
CA LEU A 447 -1.43 -2.70 -10.78
C LEU A 447 -0.15 -3.55 -10.66
N LEU A 448 1.02 -2.93 -10.78
CA LEU A 448 2.32 -3.54 -10.56
C LEU A 448 2.48 -4.05 -9.12
N ARG A 449 2.10 -3.25 -8.11
CA ARG A 449 2.22 -3.64 -6.70
C ARG A 449 1.30 -4.81 -6.32
N HIS A 450 0.20 -5.02 -7.04
CA HIS A 450 -0.71 -6.15 -6.86
C HIS A 450 -0.43 -7.31 -7.84
N HIS A 451 0.74 -7.33 -8.50
CA HIS A 451 1.19 -8.41 -9.39
C HIS A 451 0.22 -8.72 -10.54
N ILE A 452 -0.51 -7.72 -11.05
CA ILE A 452 -1.55 -7.91 -12.06
C ILE A 452 -0.94 -8.31 -13.42
N THR A 453 -0.91 -9.61 -13.66
CA THR A 453 -0.34 -10.26 -14.86
C THR A 453 -1.05 -9.93 -16.17
N GLY A 454 -2.31 -9.50 -16.13
CA GLY A 454 -3.07 -9.13 -17.31
C GLY A 454 -4.31 -8.31 -16.99
N LEU A 455 -4.82 -7.59 -17.97
CA LEU A 455 -5.90 -6.63 -17.80
C LEU A 455 -6.93 -6.71 -18.93
N GLN A 456 -8.20 -6.65 -18.54
CA GLN A 456 -9.33 -6.41 -19.41
C GLN A 456 -9.47 -4.91 -19.70
N PHE A 457 -9.36 -4.51 -20.96
CA PHE A 457 -9.69 -3.15 -21.40
C PHE A 457 -11.18 -3.13 -21.71
N TYR A 458 -12.01 -2.66 -20.77
CA TYR A 458 -13.46 -2.71 -20.80
C TYR A 458 -14.05 -1.45 -21.46
N ASP A 459 -15.03 -1.62 -22.36
CA ASP A 459 -15.66 -0.54 -23.13
C ASP A 459 -14.68 0.44 -23.80
N TRP A 460 -13.65 -0.13 -24.44
CA TRP A 460 -12.68 0.60 -25.25
C TRP A 460 -13.14 0.75 -26.72
N GLN A 461 -13.95 -0.20 -27.21
CA GLN A 461 -14.31 -0.33 -28.62
C GLN A 461 -15.27 0.78 -29.09
N TRP A 462 -15.23 1.11 -30.38
CA TRP A 462 -16.17 2.10 -30.95
C TRP A 462 -17.59 1.54 -31.02
N GLN A 463 -17.76 0.35 -31.60
CA GLN A 463 -19.02 -0.38 -31.67
C GLN A 463 -18.75 -1.87 -31.51
N HIS A 464 -19.73 -2.64 -31.02
CA HIS A 464 -19.53 -4.06 -30.75
C HIS A 464 -19.23 -4.89 -32.01
N HIS A 465 -19.84 -4.54 -33.15
CA HIS A 465 -19.59 -5.21 -34.43
C HIS A 465 -18.43 -4.53 -35.20
N ARG A 466 -18.23 -3.22 -35.06
CA ARG A 466 -17.11 -2.45 -35.65
C ARG A 466 -16.18 -1.89 -34.57
N MET A 467 -15.29 -2.73 -34.05
CA MET A 467 -14.51 -2.41 -32.85
C MET A 467 -13.53 -1.25 -33.07
N TRP A 468 -12.84 -1.25 -34.21
CA TRP A 468 -11.86 -0.22 -34.58
C TRP A 468 -12.46 0.87 -35.48
N LYS A 469 -12.17 2.13 -35.16
CA LYS A 469 -12.55 3.30 -35.96
C LYS A 469 -11.31 4.02 -36.48
N THR A 470 -11.17 4.11 -37.80
CA THR A 470 -10.16 4.99 -38.42
C THR A 470 -10.61 6.45 -38.27
N VAL A 471 -9.82 7.27 -37.56
CA VAL A 471 -10.11 8.68 -37.27
C VAL A 471 -8.86 9.55 -37.39
N ASN A 472 -8.99 10.71 -38.01
CA ASN A 472 -7.88 11.64 -38.21
C ASN A 472 -7.37 12.26 -36.89
N ASN A 473 -8.26 12.42 -35.89
CA ASN A 473 -7.95 13.09 -34.62
C ASN A 473 -7.59 12.12 -33.47
N GLY A 474 -7.59 10.80 -33.71
CA GLY A 474 -7.19 9.80 -32.71
C GLY A 474 -8.19 9.55 -31.55
N THR A 475 -9.44 10.01 -31.64
CA THR A 475 -10.48 9.74 -30.62
C THR A 475 -11.81 9.26 -31.23
N TRP A 476 -12.60 8.53 -30.44
CA TRP A 476 -14.02 8.22 -30.73
C TRP A 476 -14.87 8.30 -29.47
N GLN A 477 -16.18 8.13 -29.62
CA GLN A 477 -17.11 7.90 -28.52
C GLN A 477 -17.44 6.40 -28.50
N ASP A 478 -17.42 5.77 -27.32
CA ASP A 478 -17.94 4.40 -27.16
C ASP A 478 -19.48 4.37 -27.23
N PHE A 479 -20.09 3.19 -27.05
CA PHE A 479 -21.55 3.07 -27.06
C PHE A 479 -22.24 3.76 -25.87
N ALA A 480 -21.52 4.06 -24.79
CA ALA A 480 -22.00 4.80 -23.62
C ALA A 480 -21.86 6.33 -23.77
N ASN A 481 -21.38 6.81 -24.93
CA ASN A 481 -21.05 8.20 -25.24
C ASN A 481 -19.90 8.77 -24.39
N ARG A 482 -18.84 7.97 -24.14
CA ARG A 482 -17.61 8.39 -23.46
C ARG A 482 -16.45 8.51 -24.44
N GLU A 483 -15.61 9.54 -24.26
CA GLU A 483 -14.41 9.71 -25.10
C GLU A 483 -13.41 8.57 -24.86
N ILE A 484 -13.01 7.92 -25.97
CA ILE A 484 -11.90 6.99 -26.04
C ILE A 484 -10.77 7.63 -26.85
N SER A 485 -9.57 7.68 -26.27
CA SER A 485 -8.36 8.16 -26.94
C SER A 485 -7.44 7.02 -27.35
N VAL A 486 -7.16 6.91 -28.65
CA VAL A 486 -6.18 5.94 -29.21
C VAL A 486 -4.80 6.17 -28.62
N ASN A 487 -4.44 7.42 -28.32
CA ASN A 487 -3.16 7.73 -27.68
C ASN A 487 -3.10 7.15 -26.27
N VAL A 488 -4.18 7.30 -25.48
CA VAL A 488 -4.28 6.74 -24.12
C VAL A 488 -4.24 5.21 -24.16
N LEU A 489 -4.99 4.57 -25.07
CA LEU A 489 -4.95 3.12 -25.27
C LEU A 489 -3.52 2.62 -25.57
N ARG A 490 -2.83 3.24 -26.54
CA ARG A 490 -1.43 2.88 -26.89
C ARG A 490 -0.46 3.08 -25.74
N ASN A 491 -0.61 4.15 -24.97
CA ASN A 491 0.27 4.43 -23.82
C ASN A 491 0.02 3.47 -22.66
N TYR A 492 -1.22 3.10 -22.35
CA TYR A 492 -1.51 2.04 -21.37
C TYR A 492 -0.92 0.70 -21.82
N ILE A 493 -1.19 0.25 -23.05
CA ILE A 493 -0.67 -1.04 -23.56
C ILE A 493 0.87 -1.06 -23.48
N SER A 494 1.55 0.00 -23.94
CA SER A 494 3.02 0.11 -23.86
C SER A 494 3.55 0.03 -22.42
N LYS A 495 2.96 0.77 -21.47
CA LYS A 495 3.40 0.75 -20.07
C LYS A 495 3.14 -0.59 -19.39
N LEU A 496 2.01 -1.22 -19.68
CA LEU A 496 1.66 -2.55 -19.15
C LEU A 496 2.58 -3.63 -19.71
N HIS A 497 2.92 -3.57 -21.01
CA HIS A 497 3.91 -4.44 -21.63
C HIS A 497 5.30 -4.28 -21.00
N ASN A 498 5.72 -3.04 -20.70
CA ASN A 498 7.02 -2.77 -20.08
C ASN A 498 7.15 -3.42 -18.69
N VAL A 499 6.07 -3.50 -17.90
CA VAL A 499 6.04 -4.20 -16.61
C VAL A 499 5.70 -5.70 -16.73
N GLY A 500 5.59 -6.24 -17.96
CA GLY A 500 5.36 -7.66 -18.24
C GLY A 500 3.91 -8.14 -18.20
N ALA A 501 2.95 -7.23 -18.03
CA ALA A 501 1.52 -7.51 -18.01
C ALA A 501 0.94 -7.70 -19.43
N LYS A 502 -0.23 -8.33 -19.51
CA LYS A 502 -0.95 -8.64 -20.76
C LYS A 502 -2.20 -7.81 -20.96
N CYS A 503 -2.41 -7.31 -22.18
CA CYS A 503 -3.52 -6.43 -22.52
C CYS A 503 -4.55 -7.20 -23.34
N MET A 504 -5.71 -7.45 -22.73
CA MET A 504 -6.84 -8.16 -23.33
C MET A 504 -7.93 -7.15 -23.64
N PHE A 505 -8.34 -7.04 -24.90
CA PHE A 505 -9.43 -6.14 -25.25
C PHE A 505 -10.79 -6.81 -24.98
N TYR A 506 -11.78 -6.06 -24.49
CA TYR A 506 -13.14 -6.54 -24.29
C TYR A 506 -13.98 -6.46 -25.57
N ASN A 507 -14.86 -7.43 -25.80
CA ASN A 507 -16.08 -7.27 -26.61
C ASN A 507 -17.03 -8.46 -26.43
N LEU A 508 -18.33 -8.27 -26.68
CA LEU A 508 -19.29 -9.37 -26.83
C LEU A 508 -18.96 -10.28 -28.04
N CYS A 509 -19.16 -11.59 -27.92
CA CYS A 509 -19.11 -12.52 -29.07
C CYS A 509 -20.23 -12.28 -30.10
N TYR A 510 -21.33 -11.67 -29.68
CA TYR A 510 -22.57 -11.56 -30.45
C TYR A 510 -23.29 -10.21 -30.36
N GLY A 511 -22.57 -9.14 -30.01
CA GLY A 511 -23.16 -7.80 -29.88
C GLY A 511 -23.07 -6.98 -31.17
N ALA A 512 -24.16 -6.34 -31.56
CA ALA A 512 -24.17 -5.34 -32.63
C ALA A 512 -24.83 -4.03 -32.16
N THR A 513 -24.03 -2.96 -32.02
CA THR A 513 -24.50 -1.62 -31.64
C THR A 513 -25.46 -1.02 -32.68
N GLY A 514 -26.69 -0.73 -32.27
CA GLY A 514 -27.71 -0.03 -33.05
C GLY A 514 -27.43 1.47 -33.21
N ASP A 515 -28.51 2.25 -33.36
CA ASP A 515 -28.46 3.70 -33.58
C ASP A 515 -29.17 4.49 -32.49
N LEU A 516 -28.86 5.78 -32.41
CA LEU A 516 -29.64 6.78 -31.67
C LEU A 516 -30.47 7.59 -32.66
N LYS A 517 -31.72 7.87 -32.30
CA LYS A 517 -32.60 8.82 -32.99
C LYS A 517 -33.06 9.86 -31.98
N ASP A 518 -32.92 11.14 -32.31
CA ASP A 518 -33.27 12.27 -31.45
C ASP A 518 -32.63 12.21 -30.03
N GLY A 519 -31.46 11.55 -29.92
CA GLY A 519 -30.72 11.36 -28.67
C GLY A 519 -31.14 10.14 -27.84
N GLU A 520 -32.11 9.34 -28.29
CA GLU A 520 -32.58 8.12 -27.61
C GLU A 520 -32.36 6.85 -28.46
N ALA A 521 -32.37 5.70 -27.80
CA ALA A 521 -32.14 4.37 -28.36
C ALA A 521 -33.17 4.03 -29.46
N PHE A 522 -32.75 4.03 -30.73
CA PHE A 522 -33.65 3.69 -31.82
C PHE A 522 -33.79 2.17 -31.97
N ARG A 523 -35.03 1.70 -32.02
CA ARG A 523 -35.35 0.27 -32.14
C ARG A 523 -35.96 -0.03 -33.51
N VAL A 524 -35.41 -1.05 -34.17
CA VAL A 524 -35.89 -1.65 -35.40
C VAL A 524 -36.17 -3.13 -35.16
N ASP A 525 -36.95 -3.77 -36.03
CA ASP A 525 -37.28 -5.19 -35.89
C ASP A 525 -36.06 -6.09 -36.15
N TYR A 526 -35.17 -5.68 -37.09
CA TYR A 526 -33.94 -6.37 -37.46
C TYR A 526 -32.84 -5.33 -37.78
N LEU A 527 -31.61 -5.55 -37.31
CA LEU A 527 -30.50 -4.61 -37.52
C LEU A 527 -29.75 -4.90 -38.84
N ASP A 528 -30.23 -4.31 -39.93
CA ASP A 528 -29.63 -4.46 -41.26
C ASP A 528 -28.80 -3.21 -41.65
N LYS A 529 -27.63 -3.05 -41.02
CA LYS A 529 -26.68 -1.96 -41.29
C LYS A 529 -25.23 -2.43 -41.22
N ASP A 530 -24.30 -1.60 -41.71
CA ASP A 530 -22.85 -1.81 -41.51
C ASP A 530 -22.29 -3.16 -42.03
N GLY A 531 -23.01 -3.82 -42.94
CA GLY A 531 -22.72 -5.15 -43.45
C GLY A 531 -23.19 -6.30 -42.55
N VAL A 532 -23.92 -6.01 -41.48
CA VAL A 532 -24.62 -6.97 -40.62
C VAL A 532 -26.02 -7.24 -41.20
N ASN A 533 -26.42 -8.50 -41.23
CA ASN A 533 -27.79 -8.93 -41.52
C ASN A 533 -28.44 -9.42 -40.21
N GLY A 534 -29.20 -8.55 -39.57
CA GLY A 534 -29.86 -8.83 -38.29
C GLY A 534 -31.01 -9.83 -38.41
N ARG A 535 -31.55 -10.01 -39.62
CA ARG A 535 -32.62 -10.96 -39.90
C ARG A 535 -32.13 -12.40 -40.03
N GLU A 536 -31.09 -12.65 -40.82
CA GLU A 536 -30.59 -14.02 -41.07
C GLU A 536 -29.54 -14.46 -40.05
N TRP A 537 -28.76 -13.53 -39.50
CA TRP A 537 -27.69 -13.82 -38.55
C TRP A 537 -28.07 -13.53 -37.09
N GLY A 538 -29.23 -12.91 -36.84
CA GLY A 538 -29.70 -12.53 -35.51
C GLY A 538 -30.15 -13.70 -34.63
N MET A 539 -30.18 -13.48 -33.32
CA MET A 539 -31.04 -14.25 -32.42
C MET A 539 -32.44 -13.63 -32.48
N ILE A 540 -33.47 -14.43 -32.72
CA ILE A 540 -34.84 -13.95 -32.96
C ILE A 540 -35.79 -14.58 -31.94
N TRP A 541 -36.69 -13.78 -31.38
CA TRP A 541 -37.73 -14.24 -30.45
C TRP A 541 -39.03 -13.43 -30.61
N PHE A 542 -40.10 -13.87 -29.96
CA PHE A 542 -41.34 -13.10 -29.85
C PHE A 542 -41.22 -12.03 -28.77
N ASP A 543 -41.50 -10.78 -29.13
CA ASP A 543 -41.58 -9.63 -28.23
C ASP A 543 -42.91 -8.91 -28.46
N ASN A 544 -43.81 -8.98 -27.47
CA ASN A 544 -45.21 -8.56 -27.56
C ASN A 544 -45.89 -9.11 -28.85
N ASP A 545 -45.92 -10.44 -28.96
CA ASP A 545 -46.45 -11.22 -30.09
C ASP A 545 -45.86 -10.90 -31.48
N THR A 546 -44.80 -10.07 -31.53
CA THR A 546 -44.11 -9.70 -32.77
C THR A 546 -42.77 -10.41 -32.84
N LEU A 547 -42.50 -11.10 -33.95
CA LEU A 547 -41.21 -11.74 -34.20
C LEU A 547 -40.15 -10.66 -34.51
N ARG A 548 -39.11 -10.56 -33.67
CA ARG A 548 -38.07 -9.52 -33.75
C ARG A 548 -36.70 -10.06 -33.39
N GLN A 549 -35.65 -9.40 -33.86
CA GLN A 549 -34.29 -9.61 -33.37
C GLN A 549 -34.20 -9.23 -31.88
N GLY A 550 -33.54 -10.08 -31.12
CA GLY A 550 -33.22 -9.84 -29.73
C GLY A 550 -32.31 -8.64 -29.54
N SER A 551 -32.61 -7.80 -28.56
CA SER A 551 -31.82 -6.59 -28.25
C SER A 551 -31.81 -6.30 -26.77
N TYR A 552 -30.67 -5.85 -26.25
CA TYR A 552 -30.51 -5.32 -24.90
C TYR A 552 -30.48 -3.78 -24.93
N ASN A 553 -31.19 -3.16 -23.99
CA ASN A 553 -31.17 -1.71 -23.76
C ASN A 553 -30.82 -1.47 -22.28
N ALA A 554 -29.61 -1.00 -22.01
CA ALA A 554 -29.16 -0.68 -20.65
C ALA A 554 -29.73 0.66 -20.16
N TYR A 555 -29.83 1.65 -21.06
CA TYR A 555 -30.23 3.01 -20.74
C TYR A 555 -30.76 3.71 -21.99
N LYS A 556 -31.85 4.47 -21.87
CA LYS A 556 -32.53 5.11 -23.00
C LYS A 556 -31.66 5.99 -23.90
N LYS A 557 -30.55 6.55 -23.40
CA LYS A 557 -29.63 7.41 -24.16
C LYS A 557 -28.41 6.67 -24.75
N TRP A 558 -28.36 5.35 -24.60
CA TRP A 558 -27.34 4.49 -25.20
C TRP A 558 -27.99 3.67 -26.34
N PRO A 559 -27.28 3.36 -27.43
CA PRO A 559 -27.83 2.54 -28.50
C PRO A 559 -28.21 1.15 -28.01
N ASN A 560 -29.27 0.56 -28.57
CA ASN A 560 -29.58 -0.85 -28.34
C ASN A 560 -28.40 -1.74 -28.79
N ILE A 561 -28.09 -2.79 -28.03
CA ILE A 561 -27.16 -3.85 -28.45
C ILE A 561 -28.00 -5.01 -28.97
N TYR A 562 -28.04 -5.19 -30.29
CA TYR A 562 -28.71 -6.32 -30.93
C TYR A 562 -27.87 -7.60 -30.77
N LEU A 563 -28.54 -8.73 -30.57
CA LEU A 563 -27.93 -10.02 -30.35
C LEU A 563 -27.88 -10.81 -31.65
N MET A 564 -26.68 -11.32 -31.95
CA MET A 564 -26.37 -12.13 -33.11
C MET A 564 -26.26 -13.61 -32.71
N ASN A 565 -26.39 -14.52 -33.66
CA ASN A 565 -26.21 -15.94 -33.40
C ASN A 565 -24.70 -16.30 -33.41
N PRO A 566 -24.12 -16.77 -32.28
CA PRO A 566 -22.70 -17.10 -32.21
C PRO A 566 -22.32 -18.36 -33.00
N SER A 567 -23.29 -19.16 -33.46
CA SER A 567 -23.08 -20.30 -34.37
C SER A 567 -23.10 -19.95 -35.86
N ASN A 568 -23.62 -18.77 -36.24
CA ASN A 568 -23.74 -18.34 -37.63
C ASN A 568 -22.36 -18.02 -38.24
N GLU A 569 -22.07 -18.60 -39.41
CA GLU A 569 -20.72 -18.55 -39.99
C GLU A 569 -20.37 -17.20 -40.61
N ASP A 570 -21.35 -16.50 -41.18
CA ASP A 570 -21.16 -15.15 -41.70
C ASP A 570 -20.92 -14.15 -40.57
N TRP A 571 -21.65 -14.28 -39.46
CA TRP A 571 -21.40 -13.50 -38.24
C TRP A 571 -20.00 -13.76 -37.66
N ILE A 572 -19.60 -15.04 -37.50
CA ILE A 572 -18.25 -15.40 -37.05
C ILE A 572 -17.20 -14.78 -37.98
N LYS A 573 -17.36 -14.91 -39.30
CA LYS A 573 -16.44 -14.36 -40.31
C LYS A 573 -16.37 -12.83 -40.26
N TYR A 574 -17.51 -12.16 -40.08
CA TYR A 574 -17.59 -10.71 -39.90
C TYR A 574 -16.82 -10.28 -38.66
N MET A 575 -17.03 -10.95 -37.53
CA MET A 575 -16.36 -10.66 -36.27
C MET A 575 -14.86 -10.96 -36.31
N THR A 576 -14.43 -12.05 -36.96
CA THR A 576 -13.02 -12.35 -37.21
C THR A 576 -12.33 -11.19 -37.95
N ASN A 577 -12.98 -10.62 -38.97
CA ASN A 577 -12.45 -9.47 -39.70
C ASN A 577 -12.35 -8.21 -38.81
N SER A 578 -13.36 -7.97 -37.96
CA SER A 578 -13.36 -6.87 -36.98
C SER A 578 -12.21 -7.01 -35.97
N VAL A 579 -12.04 -8.20 -35.39
CA VAL A 579 -10.94 -8.57 -34.47
C VAL A 579 -9.56 -8.44 -35.12
N ASN A 580 -9.41 -8.92 -36.37
CA ASN A 580 -8.18 -8.77 -37.14
C ASN A 580 -7.80 -7.30 -37.36
N LEU A 581 -8.80 -6.42 -37.55
CA LEU A 581 -8.57 -4.99 -37.67
C LEU A 581 -8.13 -4.36 -36.34
N VAL A 582 -8.57 -4.87 -35.19
CA VAL A 582 -8.06 -4.45 -33.87
C VAL A 582 -6.57 -4.78 -33.75
N TYR A 583 -6.18 -6.04 -33.93
CA TYR A 583 -4.78 -6.47 -33.79
C TYR A 583 -3.84 -5.81 -34.81
N LYS A 584 -4.35 -5.39 -35.98
CA LYS A 584 -3.58 -4.61 -36.97
C LYS A 584 -3.25 -3.19 -36.48
N ASN A 585 -4.03 -2.59 -35.58
CA ASN A 585 -3.93 -1.18 -35.20
C ASN A 585 -3.52 -0.93 -33.74
N LEU A 586 -3.76 -1.89 -32.85
CA LEU A 586 -3.41 -1.85 -31.43
C LEU A 586 -2.71 -3.16 -31.01
N PRO A 587 -1.58 -3.10 -30.28
CA PRO A 587 -0.79 -4.27 -29.92
C PRO A 587 -1.37 -5.03 -28.71
N PHE A 588 -2.67 -5.30 -28.71
CA PHE A 588 -3.29 -6.18 -27.71
C PHE A 588 -2.74 -7.61 -27.79
N ASP A 589 -2.59 -8.27 -26.65
CA ASP A 589 -2.11 -9.65 -26.55
C ASP A 589 -3.23 -10.67 -26.80
N GLY A 590 -4.49 -10.27 -26.59
CA GLY A 590 -5.62 -11.18 -26.70
C GLY A 590 -6.98 -10.50 -26.62
N PHE A 591 -8.02 -11.33 -26.65
CA PHE A 591 -9.43 -10.95 -26.66
C PHE A 591 -10.13 -11.58 -25.44
N HIS A 592 -10.70 -10.73 -24.58
CA HIS A 592 -11.68 -11.13 -23.58
C HIS A 592 -13.07 -11.11 -24.22
N VAL A 593 -13.56 -12.29 -24.54
CA VAL A 593 -14.85 -12.56 -25.18
C VAL A 593 -15.94 -12.53 -24.12
N ASP A 594 -16.97 -11.73 -24.31
CA ASP A 594 -18.07 -11.62 -23.36
C ASP A 594 -19.42 -12.09 -23.93
N GLN A 595 -20.36 -12.33 -23.03
CA GLN A 595 -21.72 -12.82 -23.28
C GLN A 595 -22.64 -12.36 -22.14
N VAL A 596 -23.96 -12.48 -22.29
CA VAL A 596 -24.94 -11.80 -21.44
C VAL A 596 -25.91 -12.73 -20.69
N GLY A 597 -25.47 -13.97 -20.43
CA GLY A 597 -26.23 -15.00 -19.72
C GLY A 597 -27.25 -15.75 -20.59
N LYS A 598 -28.08 -16.60 -19.95
CA LYS A 598 -29.16 -17.33 -20.62
C LYS A 598 -30.21 -16.35 -21.19
N ARG A 599 -30.72 -16.62 -22.41
CA ARG A 599 -31.63 -15.73 -23.17
C ARG A 599 -32.96 -16.38 -23.62
N THR A 600 -33.55 -17.18 -22.73
CA THR A 600 -34.86 -17.87 -22.89
C THR A 600 -34.88 -19.12 -23.78
N ASP A 601 -35.99 -19.87 -23.70
CA ASP A 601 -36.18 -21.19 -24.31
C ASP A 601 -36.82 -21.13 -25.72
N TRP A 602 -37.11 -19.93 -26.25
CA TRP A 602 -37.90 -19.71 -27.47
C TRP A 602 -37.17 -18.85 -28.51
N LEU A 603 -36.04 -19.37 -29.03
CA LEU A 603 -35.41 -18.82 -30.24
C LEU A 603 -36.19 -19.27 -31.48
N PHE A 604 -36.14 -18.50 -32.57
CA PHE A 604 -36.82 -18.83 -33.84
C PHE A 604 -35.96 -18.55 -35.07
N ASN A 605 -36.35 -19.13 -36.20
CA ASN A 605 -35.90 -18.72 -37.53
C ASN A 605 -36.57 -17.40 -37.98
N ALA A 606 -35.98 -16.74 -38.98
CA ALA A 606 -36.44 -15.46 -39.55
C ALA A 606 -37.82 -15.49 -40.25
N ASP A 607 -38.40 -16.68 -40.41
CA ASP A 607 -39.74 -16.91 -40.94
C ASP A 607 -40.80 -17.16 -39.85
N GLY A 608 -40.39 -17.29 -38.59
CA GLY A 608 -41.25 -17.57 -37.44
C GLY A 608 -41.88 -18.96 -37.41
N LYS A 609 -41.54 -19.85 -38.34
CA LYS A 609 -42.21 -21.17 -38.48
C LYS A 609 -41.56 -22.27 -37.65
N GLN A 610 -40.31 -22.10 -37.26
CA GLN A 610 -39.53 -23.10 -36.55
C GLN A 610 -38.80 -22.48 -35.36
N GLN A 611 -38.98 -23.12 -34.20
CA GLN A 611 -38.22 -22.84 -32.99
C GLN A 611 -36.80 -23.43 -33.11
N ARG A 612 -35.80 -22.68 -32.63
CA ARG A 612 -34.39 -23.08 -32.55
C ARG A 612 -34.06 -23.47 -31.11
N ASP A 613 -33.07 -24.32 -30.97
CA ASP A 613 -32.62 -24.85 -29.69
C ASP A 613 -31.67 -23.86 -28.98
N ASP A 614 -31.78 -23.69 -27.66
CA ASP A 614 -30.90 -22.80 -26.90
C ASP A 614 -29.45 -23.32 -26.84
N ARG A 615 -29.24 -24.61 -27.13
CA ARG A 615 -27.92 -25.23 -27.42
C ARG A 615 -27.14 -24.45 -28.47
N GLU A 616 -27.79 -23.89 -29.47
CA GLU A 616 -27.12 -23.18 -30.55
C GLU A 616 -26.32 -21.95 -30.04
N ILE A 617 -26.73 -21.36 -28.91
CA ILE A 617 -26.00 -20.27 -28.26
C ILE A 617 -24.67 -20.80 -27.69
N TYR A 618 -24.72 -21.82 -26.82
CA TYR A 618 -23.54 -22.28 -26.09
C TYR A 618 -22.63 -23.21 -26.89
N GLU A 619 -23.16 -23.97 -27.84
CA GLU A 619 -22.34 -24.64 -28.88
C GLU A 619 -21.66 -23.59 -29.78
N GLY A 620 -22.36 -22.49 -30.08
CA GLY A 620 -21.82 -21.35 -30.82
C GLY A 620 -20.64 -20.67 -30.11
N PHE A 621 -20.61 -20.62 -28.78
CA PHE A 621 -19.44 -20.13 -28.03
C PHE A 621 -18.17 -20.91 -28.37
N ALA A 622 -18.24 -22.25 -28.41
CA ALA A 622 -17.10 -23.09 -28.78
C ALA A 622 -16.71 -22.89 -30.25
N LYS A 623 -17.68 -22.75 -31.16
CA LYS A 623 -17.44 -22.49 -32.59
C LYS A 623 -16.74 -21.14 -32.81
N PHE A 624 -17.24 -20.08 -32.17
CA PHE A 624 -16.68 -18.74 -32.19
C PHE A 624 -15.25 -18.72 -31.65
N LEU A 625 -15.02 -19.30 -30.47
CA LEU A 625 -13.68 -19.36 -29.85
C LEU A 625 -12.66 -20.07 -30.73
N LYS A 626 -13.02 -21.24 -31.30
CA LYS A 626 -12.16 -21.98 -32.22
C LYS A 626 -11.85 -21.18 -33.49
N ALA A 627 -12.82 -20.46 -34.04
CA ALA A 627 -12.60 -19.59 -35.20
C ALA A 627 -11.66 -18.40 -34.88
N MET A 628 -11.83 -17.73 -33.74
CA MET A 628 -10.91 -16.66 -33.31
C MET A 628 -9.49 -17.19 -33.09
N LYS A 629 -9.35 -18.36 -32.47
CA LYS A 629 -8.05 -19.00 -32.21
C LYS A 629 -7.37 -19.45 -33.50
N ALA A 630 -8.11 -20.00 -34.45
CA ALA A 630 -7.58 -20.37 -35.77
C ALA A 630 -7.15 -19.15 -36.59
N ALA A 631 -7.87 -18.03 -36.51
CA ALA A 631 -7.52 -16.78 -37.19
C ALA A 631 -6.31 -16.07 -36.56
N GLN A 632 -6.09 -16.24 -35.24
CA GLN A 632 -5.03 -15.58 -34.48
C GLN A 632 -4.38 -16.53 -33.45
N PRO A 633 -3.60 -17.54 -33.87
CA PRO A 633 -3.10 -18.60 -32.97
C PRO A 633 -2.27 -18.10 -31.79
N GLU A 634 -1.43 -17.09 -32.04
CA GLU A 634 -0.53 -16.45 -31.07
C GLU A 634 -1.25 -15.52 -30.07
N LYS A 635 -2.56 -15.29 -30.22
CA LYS A 635 -3.33 -14.40 -29.35
C LYS A 635 -4.04 -15.18 -28.26
N TYR A 636 -4.05 -14.63 -27.05
CA TYR A 636 -4.75 -15.22 -25.90
C TYR A 636 -6.26 -15.03 -26.05
N LEU A 637 -7.05 -16.02 -25.61
CA LEU A 637 -8.50 -15.91 -25.49
C LEU A 637 -8.93 -16.21 -24.06
N VAL A 638 -9.92 -15.46 -23.58
CA VAL A 638 -10.66 -15.71 -22.34
C VAL A 638 -12.12 -15.50 -22.67
N MET A 639 -13.03 -16.28 -22.10
CA MET A 639 -14.46 -16.06 -22.29
C MET A 639 -15.22 -16.10 -20.97
N ASN A 640 -16.13 -15.15 -20.79
CA ASN A 640 -16.98 -15.05 -19.62
C ASN A 640 -18.05 -16.16 -19.59
N SER A 641 -18.11 -16.93 -18.51
CA SER A 641 -19.22 -17.84 -18.20
C SER A 641 -20.12 -17.25 -17.11
N VAL A 642 -20.99 -16.32 -17.52
CA VAL A 642 -22.04 -15.68 -16.71
C VAL A 642 -22.91 -16.74 -16.02
N SER A 643 -22.89 -16.83 -14.70
CA SER A 643 -23.61 -17.86 -13.93
C SER A 643 -23.40 -19.29 -14.44
N ASN A 644 -22.17 -19.62 -14.85
CA ASN A 644 -21.79 -20.90 -15.48
C ASN A 644 -22.52 -21.20 -16.81
N TYR A 645 -23.24 -20.25 -17.41
CA TYR A 645 -23.90 -20.46 -18.70
C TYR A 645 -22.85 -20.71 -19.79
N GLY A 646 -23.05 -21.80 -20.55
CA GLY A 646 -22.13 -22.27 -21.57
C GLY A 646 -20.77 -22.77 -21.06
N ARG A 647 -20.54 -22.89 -19.75
CA ARG A 647 -19.23 -23.25 -19.14
C ARG A 647 -18.54 -24.42 -19.83
N ARG A 648 -19.25 -25.54 -19.95
CA ARG A 648 -18.73 -26.79 -20.54
C ARG A 648 -18.20 -26.59 -21.97
N ASN A 649 -18.92 -25.83 -22.78
CA ASN A 649 -18.54 -25.54 -24.17
C ASN A 649 -17.40 -24.52 -24.24
N ILE A 650 -17.38 -23.55 -23.32
CA ILE A 650 -16.30 -22.55 -23.19
C ILE A 650 -14.98 -23.22 -22.79
N VAL A 651 -14.95 -23.98 -21.70
CA VAL A 651 -13.72 -24.63 -21.21
C VAL A 651 -13.33 -25.84 -22.07
N GLY A 652 -14.30 -26.59 -22.59
CA GLY A 652 -14.12 -27.67 -23.56
C GLY A 652 -13.84 -27.21 -24.99
N SER A 653 -13.71 -25.90 -25.24
CA SER A 653 -13.26 -25.38 -26.53
C SER A 653 -11.76 -25.58 -26.77
N GLU A 654 -11.00 -25.84 -25.69
CA GLU A 654 -9.51 -25.86 -25.64
C GLU A 654 -8.83 -24.57 -26.13
N SER A 655 -9.62 -23.54 -26.42
CA SER A 655 -9.16 -22.29 -27.07
C SER A 655 -8.89 -21.17 -26.07
N ILE A 656 -9.43 -21.27 -24.86
CA ILE A 656 -9.22 -20.31 -23.76
C ILE A 656 -7.96 -20.63 -22.95
N GLU A 657 -7.39 -19.60 -22.32
CA GLU A 657 -6.14 -19.71 -21.59
C GLU A 657 -6.32 -19.99 -20.08
N PHE A 658 -7.43 -19.51 -19.52
CA PHE A 658 -7.93 -19.79 -18.17
C PHE A 658 -9.46 -19.60 -18.14
N ALA A 659 -10.13 -20.20 -17.16
CA ALA A 659 -11.57 -20.05 -17.00
C ALA A 659 -11.91 -18.69 -16.37
N TYR A 660 -13.01 -18.08 -16.80
CA TYR A 660 -13.54 -16.85 -16.23
C TYR A 660 -15.02 -17.01 -15.93
N ASN A 661 -15.42 -16.75 -14.70
CA ASN A 661 -16.80 -16.91 -14.23
C ASN A 661 -17.28 -15.61 -13.59
N GLU A 662 -18.24 -14.95 -14.22
CA GLU A 662 -18.99 -13.86 -13.59
C GLU A 662 -20.11 -14.44 -12.72
N MET A 663 -20.07 -14.11 -11.43
CA MET A 663 -20.89 -14.73 -10.38
C MET A 663 -22.05 -13.82 -10.02
N TRP A 664 -23.27 -14.35 -10.03
CA TRP A 664 -24.50 -13.59 -9.77
C TRP A 664 -25.30 -14.17 -8.60
N GLU A 665 -26.59 -13.80 -8.54
CA GLU A 665 -27.51 -14.08 -7.45
C GLU A 665 -27.63 -15.58 -7.11
N GLY A 666 -27.65 -16.46 -8.12
CA GLY A 666 -27.70 -17.91 -7.94
C GLY A 666 -26.43 -18.49 -7.30
N GLU A 667 -25.29 -17.83 -7.49
CA GLU A 667 -23.96 -18.28 -7.08
C GLU A 667 -23.41 -17.51 -5.86
N ARG A 668 -24.28 -16.83 -5.10
CA ARG A 668 -23.90 -15.93 -3.98
C ARG A 668 -23.29 -16.61 -2.75
N TRP A 669 -23.19 -17.94 -2.73
CA TRP A 669 -22.66 -18.73 -1.61
C TRP A 669 -21.14 -18.94 -1.75
N TYR A 670 -20.42 -19.01 -0.63
CA TYR A 670 -18.97 -19.31 -0.67
C TYR A 670 -18.65 -20.69 -1.28
N THR A 671 -19.59 -21.64 -1.26
CA THR A 671 -19.49 -22.95 -1.93
C THR A 671 -19.36 -22.83 -3.44
N SER A 672 -20.08 -21.89 -4.06
CA SER A 672 -20.16 -21.70 -5.51
C SER A 672 -18.80 -21.42 -6.17
N PHE A 673 -17.85 -20.79 -5.45
CA PHE A 673 -16.47 -20.62 -5.95
C PHE A 673 -15.75 -21.95 -6.12
N ARG A 674 -15.88 -22.88 -5.16
CA ARG A 674 -15.28 -24.22 -5.27
C ARG A 674 -15.95 -25.01 -6.38
N ASP A 675 -17.26 -24.95 -6.48
CA ASP A 675 -18.03 -25.71 -7.49
C ASP A 675 -17.71 -25.24 -8.91
N ALA A 676 -17.47 -23.94 -9.11
CA ALA A 676 -16.98 -23.40 -10.37
C ALA A 676 -15.53 -23.83 -10.67
N ILE A 677 -14.59 -23.71 -9.72
CA ILE A 677 -13.19 -24.17 -9.88
C ILE A 677 -13.14 -25.65 -10.25
N LYS A 678 -13.88 -26.48 -9.50
CA LYS A 678 -13.97 -27.92 -9.70
C LYS A 678 -14.58 -28.26 -11.06
N GLY A 679 -15.75 -27.70 -11.36
CA GLY A 679 -16.43 -27.91 -12.64
C GLY A 679 -15.60 -27.49 -13.85
N ASN A 680 -14.91 -26.36 -13.79
CA ASN A 680 -13.99 -25.90 -14.84
C ASN A 680 -12.85 -26.90 -15.09
N ARG A 681 -12.23 -27.44 -14.03
CA ARG A 681 -11.14 -28.42 -14.13
C ARG A 681 -11.61 -29.79 -14.61
N GLU A 682 -12.79 -30.23 -14.18
CA GLU A 682 -13.39 -31.50 -14.61
C GLU A 682 -13.86 -31.45 -16.07
N GLU A 683 -14.58 -30.40 -16.48
CA GLU A 683 -15.13 -30.27 -17.84
C GLU A 683 -14.06 -29.99 -18.91
N SER A 684 -12.92 -29.40 -18.53
CA SER A 684 -11.76 -29.23 -19.42
C SER A 684 -10.76 -30.38 -19.39
N ALA A 685 -10.98 -31.39 -18.53
CA ALA A 685 -10.00 -32.43 -18.20
C ALA A 685 -8.60 -31.90 -17.80
N ASN A 686 -8.50 -30.64 -17.37
CA ASN A 686 -7.25 -29.97 -17.04
C ASN A 686 -7.24 -29.61 -15.54
N PRO A 687 -6.63 -30.43 -14.67
CA PRO A 687 -6.57 -30.17 -13.23
C PRO A 687 -5.76 -28.91 -12.86
N LYS A 688 -5.08 -28.33 -13.85
CA LYS A 688 -4.24 -27.15 -13.74
C LYS A 688 -4.87 -25.92 -14.43
N LEU A 689 -6.12 -26.01 -14.90
CA LEU A 689 -6.90 -24.86 -15.33
C LEU A 689 -7.27 -24.05 -14.09
N ASN A 690 -6.86 -22.79 -14.07
CA ASN A 690 -7.21 -21.86 -13.00
C ASN A 690 -8.39 -20.98 -13.41
N THR A 691 -9.13 -20.52 -12.40
CA THR A 691 -10.37 -19.76 -12.58
C THR A 691 -10.21 -18.35 -12.02
N VAL A 692 -10.57 -17.35 -12.83
CA VAL A 692 -10.74 -15.97 -12.43
C VAL A 692 -12.23 -15.70 -12.21
N PHE A 693 -12.58 -15.09 -11.08
CA PHE A 693 -13.95 -14.69 -10.78
C PHE A 693 -14.15 -13.20 -10.95
N ALA A 694 -15.27 -12.80 -11.55
CA ALA A 694 -15.86 -11.50 -11.34
C ALA A 694 -16.97 -11.64 -10.29
N ALA A 695 -16.69 -11.20 -9.06
CA ALA A 695 -17.58 -11.34 -7.90
C ALA A 695 -17.78 -9.97 -7.26
N TYR A 696 -18.64 -9.15 -7.86
CA TYR A 696 -18.79 -7.73 -7.53
C TYR A 696 -19.14 -7.49 -6.05
N MET A 697 -18.14 -7.05 -5.28
CA MET A 697 -18.26 -6.87 -3.84
C MET A 697 -19.09 -5.64 -3.50
N ASN A 698 -19.96 -5.75 -2.48
CA ASN A 698 -20.86 -4.65 -2.08
C ASN A 698 -21.69 -4.10 -3.25
N TYR A 699 -22.29 -5.02 -4.01
CA TYR A 699 -22.96 -4.69 -5.26
C TYR A 699 -24.03 -3.60 -5.10
N ARG A 700 -24.07 -2.67 -6.06
CA ARG A 700 -24.99 -1.53 -6.14
C ARG A 700 -26.47 -1.94 -6.04
N ARG A 701 -27.21 -1.34 -5.08
CA ARG A 701 -28.67 -1.50 -4.95
C ARG A 701 -29.37 -0.15 -5.11
N ASP A 702 -29.54 0.30 -6.35
CA ASP A 702 -29.94 1.69 -6.69
C ASP A 702 -31.23 2.19 -6.01
N ASN A 703 -32.17 1.30 -5.70
CA ASN A 703 -33.45 1.61 -5.05
C ASN A 703 -33.37 1.77 -3.51
N LEU A 704 -32.20 1.51 -2.91
CA LEU A 704 -32.02 1.40 -1.46
C LEU A 704 -31.07 2.49 -0.94
N ASP A 705 -31.62 3.44 -0.18
CA ASP A 705 -30.85 4.52 0.45
C ASP A 705 -29.80 4.02 1.45
N MET A 706 -29.89 2.76 1.88
CA MET A 706 -29.00 2.13 2.86
C MET A 706 -27.54 1.99 2.41
N ASP A 707 -27.29 1.97 1.10
CA ASP A 707 -25.92 1.99 0.55
C ASP A 707 -25.35 3.41 0.44
N LYS A 708 -26.07 4.42 0.96
CA LYS A 708 -25.67 5.83 1.00
C LYS A 708 -25.71 6.40 2.42
N VAL A 709 -24.89 7.42 2.68
CA VAL A 709 -24.98 8.28 3.87
C VAL A 709 -24.86 9.73 3.40
N GLY A 710 -25.84 10.58 3.74
CA GLY A 710 -25.89 11.96 3.23
C GLY A 710 -25.88 12.07 1.69
N GLY A 711 -26.41 11.05 0.99
CA GLY A 711 -26.41 10.95 -0.46
C GLY A 711 -25.14 10.37 -1.11
N GLN A 712 -24.04 10.18 -0.35
CA GLN A 712 -22.80 9.57 -0.87
C GLN A 712 -22.78 8.06 -0.68
N ILE A 713 -22.29 7.31 -1.67
CA ILE A 713 -22.17 5.85 -1.62
C ILE A 713 -21.19 5.44 -0.51
N LYS A 714 -21.60 4.52 0.37
CA LYS A 714 -20.75 3.94 1.42
C LYS A 714 -19.52 3.25 0.83
N PRO A 715 -18.35 3.24 1.51
CA PRO A 715 -17.17 2.51 1.07
C PRO A 715 -17.41 0.98 0.98
N PHE A 716 -16.41 0.23 0.51
CA PHE A 716 -16.40 -1.23 0.64
C PHE A 716 -16.34 -1.65 2.11
N ASN A 717 -17.06 -2.71 2.47
CA ASN A 717 -16.93 -3.35 3.77
C ASN A 717 -15.63 -4.16 3.81
N THR A 718 -14.59 -3.59 4.44
CA THR A 718 -13.25 -4.18 4.52
C THR A 718 -13.24 -5.65 4.95
N PRO A 719 -14.00 -6.09 5.99
CA PRO A 719 -14.06 -7.51 6.35
C PRO A 719 -14.64 -8.40 5.24
N LEU A 720 -15.69 -7.98 4.54
CA LEU A 720 -16.34 -8.77 3.50
C LEU A 720 -15.42 -9.01 2.31
N VAL A 721 -14.70 -7.99 1.85
CA VAL A 721 -13.75 -8.10 0.73
C VAL A 721 -12.63 -9.07 1.10
N ARG A 722 -11.89 -8.78 2.19
CA ARG A 722 -10.79 -9.64 2.68
C ARG A 722 -11.21 -11.09 2.86
N PHE A 723 -12.38 -11.32 3.46
CA PHE A 723 -12.86 -12.68 3.71
C PHE A 723 -13.26 -13.39 2.42
N THR A 724 -13.74 -12.67 1.41
CA THR A 724 -14.05 -13.24 0.10
C THR A 724 -12.79 -13.56 -0.69
N ASP A 725 -11.79 -12.68 -0.70
CA ASP A 725 -10.48 -12.95 -1.31
C ASP A 725 -9.78 -14.11 -0.62
N ALA A 726 -9.83 -14.18 0.72
CA ALA A 726 -9.35 -15.33 1.50
C ALA A 726 -9.98 -16.64 1.01
N VAL A 727 -11.31 -16.69 0.85
CA VAL A 727 -12.00 -17.89 0.34
C VAL A 727 -11.58 -18.20 -1.10
N ILE A 728 -11.63 -17.22 -2.01
CA ILE A 728 -11.30 -17.42 -3.44
C ILE A 728 -9.85 -17.92 -3.59
N PHE A 729 -8.89 -17.29 -2.90
CA PHE A 729 -7.47 -17.61 -3.02
C PHE A 729 -7.11 -18.93 -2.31
N ALA A 730 -7.72 -19.23 -1.16
CA ALA A 730 -7.57 -20.53 -0.48
C ALA A 730 -8.08 -21.71 -1.32
N LEU A 731 -9.18 -21.52 -2.05
CA LEU A 731 -9.73 -22.52 -2.99
C LEU A 731 -8.89 -22.64 -4.28
N GLY A 732 -7.98 -21.70 -4.52
CA GLY A 732 -7.06 -21.69 -5.66
C GLY A 732 -7.59 -20.92 -6.89
N GLY A 733 -8.53 -20.00 -6.70
CA GLY A 733 -9.01 -19.07 -7.72
C GLY A 733 -8.16 -17.79 -7.84
N ALA A 734 -8.74 -16.79 -8.48
CA ALA A 734 -8.29 -15.41 -8.53
C ALA A 734 -9.51 -14.48 -8.66
N HIS A 735 -9.35 -13.21 -8.34
CA HIS A 735 -10.42 -12.21 -8.38
C HIS A 735 -10.06 -11.10 -9.36
N ILE A 736 -10.92 -10.81 -10.34
CA ILE A 736 -10.87 -9.55 -11.10
C ILE A 736 -11.69 -8.51 -10.34
N GLU A 737 -10.99 -7.67 -9.59
CA GLU A 737 -11.60 -6.62 -8.80
C GLU A 737 -10.84 -5.30 -8.88
N LEU A 738 -9.55 -5.30 -9.26
CA LEU A 738 -8.67 -4.12 -9.20
C LEU A 738 -8.42 -3.47 -10.57
N SER A 739 -8.66 -2.16 -10.62
CA SER A 739 -8.02 -1.22 -11.54
C SER A 739 -6.98 -0.40 -10.76
N GLY A 740 -6.11 0.30 -11.49
CA GLY A 740 -5.15 1.23 -10.90
C GLY A 740 -5.76 2.43 -10.19
N ASP A 741 -7.05 2.73 -10.42
CA ASP A 741 -7.77 3.88 -9.85
C ASP A 741 -8.97 3.51 -8.94
N HIS A 742 -9.61 2.36 -9.14
CA HIS A 742 -10.75 1.92 -8.33
C HIS A 742 -10.90 0.38 -8.26
N MET A 743 -12.02 -0.08 -7.69
CA MET A 743 -12.36 -1.48 -7.50
C MET A 743 -13.80 -1.74 -7.95
N LEU A 744 -14.07 -2.93 -8.50
CA LEU A 744 -15.40 -3.30 -9.01
C LEU A 744 -16.44 -3.53 -7.90
N TYR A 745 -17.61 -2.92 -8.08
CA TYR A 745 -18.83 -3.20 -7.32
C TYR A 745 -20.08 -3.31 -8.22
N THR A 746 -19.89 -3.30 -9.54
CA THR A 746 -20.91 -3.46 -10.58
C THR A 746 -20.29 -4.11 -11.81
N GLU A 747 -21.14 -4.68 -12.66
CA GLU A 747 -20.78 -5.19 -13.99
C GLU A 747 -20.33 -4.08 -14.96
N TYR A 748 -20.80 -2.84 -14.76
CA TYR A 748 -20.33 -1.69 -15.54
C TYR A 748 -19.01 -1.16 -14.96
N PHE A 749 -17.88 -1.69 -15.45
CA PHE A 749 -16.53 -1.40 -14.93
C PHE A 749 -16.11 0.09 -14.91
N PRO A 750 -16.72 1.06 -15.63
CA PRO A 750 -16.43 2.48 -15.43
C PRO A 750 -16.97 3.07 -14.12
N ASP A 751 -17.78 2.33 -13.35
CA ASP A 751 -18.37 2.81 -12.10
C ASP A 751 -17.35 2.85 -10.94
N ALA A 752 -16.70 4.00 -10.78
CA ALA A 752 -15.78 4.27 -9.68
C ALA A 752 -16.46 4.90 -8.43
N GLY A 753 -17.77 4.76 -8.28
CA GLY A 753 -18.56 5.42 -7.22
C GLY A 753 -18.24 4.97 -5.79
N LYS A 754 -17.94 3.68 -5.59
CA LYS A 754 -17.56 3.11 -4.28
C LYS A 754 -16.06 3.25 -4.03
N LYS A 755 -15.67 3.62 -2.81
CA LYS A 755 -14.26 3.85 -2.42
C LYS A 755 -13.70 2.75 -1.51
N ARG A 756 -12.43 2.42 -1.73
CA ARG A 756 -11.61 1.61 -0.80
C ARG A 756 -11.11 2.50 0.34
N GLU A 757 -11.11 2.00 1.56
CA GLU A 757 -10.43 2.65 2.69
C GLU A 757 -8.97 2.17 2.78
N ASN A 758 -8.10 2.96 3.41
CA ASN A 758 -6.66 2.64 3.56
C ASN A 758 -6.41 1.26 4.18
N ALA A 759 -7.28 0.82 5.10
CA ALA A 759 -7.19 -0.51 5.72
C ALA A 759 -7.39 -1.63 4.70
N LEU A 760 -8.36 -1.49 3.78
CA LEU A 760 -8.60 -2.45 2.71
C LEU A 760 -7.45 -2.44 1.69
N GLU A 761 -7.00 -1.26 1.28
CA GLU A 761 -5.87 -1.11 0.35
C GLU A 761 -4.59 -1.75 0.91
N ASN A 762 -4.30 -1.58 2.19
CA ASN A 762 -3.14 -2.21 2.84
C ASN A 762 -3.21 -3.75 2.84
N SER A 763 -4.40 -4.34 2.99
CA SER A 763 -4.58 -5.79 2.96
C SER A 763 -4.56 -6.37 1.56
N LEU A 764 -5.12 -5.69 0.55
CA LEU A 764 -5.09 -6.17 -0.83
C LEU A 764 -3.64 -6.38 -1.29
N VAL A 765 -2.72 -5.49 -0.89
CA VAL A 765 -1.29 -5.66 -1.11
C VAL A 765 -0.77 -7.00 -0.55
N THR A 766 -1.01 -7.32 0.74
CA THR A 766 -0.50 -8.57 1.32
C THR A 766 -1.22 -9.82 0.82
N TYR A 767 -2.49 -9.71 0.45
CA TYR A 767 -3.27 -10.81 -0.12
C TYR A 767 -2.81 -11.18 -1.54
N TYR A 768 -2.52 -10.17 -2.39
CA TYR A 768 -1.96 -10.41 -3.72
C TYR A 768 -0.47 -10.82 -3.66
N ASP A 769 0.31 -10.33 -2.68
CA ASP A 769 1.65 -10.88 -2.39
C ASP A 769 1.57 -12.37 -2.04
N PHE A 770 0.64 -12.77 -1.17
CA PHE A 770 0.45 -14.15 -0.73
C PHE A 770 -0.02 -15.06 -1.86
N LEU A 771 -1.01 -14.62 -2.65
CA LEU A 771 -1.50 -15.34 -3.84
C LEU A 771 -0.40 -15.59 -4.86
N THR A 772 0.59 -14.69 -4.94
CA THR A 772 1.75 -14.78 -5.83
C THR A 772 2.84 -15.69 -5.26
N ALA A 773 3.29 -15.43 -4.02
CA ALA A 773 4.35 -16.19 -3.38
C ALA A 773 4.02 -17.67 -3.17
N TYR A 774 2.75 -17.99 -2.92
CA TYR A 774 2.27 -19.34 -2.62
C TYR A 774 1.45 -19.98 -3.74
N GLU A 775 1.50 -19.47 -4.98
CA GLU A 775 0.71 -19.99 -6.10
C GLU A 775 0.88 -21.51 -6.35
N ASN A 776 2.07 -22.07 -6.09
CA ASN A 776 2.29 -23.53 -6.13
C ASN A 776 1.57 -24.32 -5.04
N TYR A 777 1.37 -23.71 -3.86
CA TYR A 777 0.70 -24.30 -2.69
C TYR A 777 -0.82 -24.10 -2.73
N LEU A 778 -1.31 -23.15 -3.53
CA LEU A 778 -2.73 -22.82 -3.68
C LEU A 778 -3.37 -23.45 -4.93
N ARG A 779 -2.70 -23.39 -6.10
CA ARG A 779 -3.39 -23.49 -7.40
C ARG A 779 -2.56 -24.07 -8.56
N ASP A 780 -1.69 -25.03 -8.29
CA ASP A 780 -0.77 -25.60 -9.29
C ASP A 780 -1.03 -27.10 -9.56
N GLY A 781 -2.31 -27.46 -9.69
CA GLY A 781 -2.75 -28.85 -9.88
C GLY A 781 -2.79 -29.68 -8.59
N ASN A 782 -3.05 -29.03 -7.45
CA ASN A 782 -3.09 -29.66 -6.14
C ASN A 782 -4.42 -30.45 -6.00
N VAL A 783 -4.38 -31.64 -5.41
CA VAL A 783 -5.54 -32.54 -5.30
C VAL A 783 -6.26 -32.27 -3.98
N GLU A 784 -7.59 -32.14 -3.97
CA GLU A 784 -8.34 -31.97 -2.71
C GLU A 784 -8.14 -33.16 -1.76
N LYS A 785 -8.03 -32.87 -0.46
CA LYS A 785 -7.90 -33.86 0.62
C LYS A 785 -8.69 -33.38 1.84
N THR A 786 -9.31 -34.30 2.57
CA THR A 786 -9.90 -34.00 3.88
C THR A 786 -8.88 -34.31 4.97
N VAL A 787 -8.82 -33.44 6.00
CA VAL A 787 -8.03 -33.64 7.21
C VAL A 787 -8.93 -33.50 8.43
N THR A 788 -8.61 -34.21 9.51
CA THR A 788 -9.30 -34.10 10.80
C THR A 788 -8.37 -33.39 11.77
N MET A 789 -8.84 -32.32 12.40
CA MET A 789 -8.04 -31.56 13.36
C MET A 789 -8.91 -30.78 14.36
N GLU A 790 -8.31 -30.44 15.50
CA GLU A 790 -8.85 -29.58 16.54
C GLU A 790 -7.97 -28.36 16.74
N ILE A 791 -8.57 -27.22 17.08
CA ILE A 791 -7.89 -25.99 17.51
C ILE A 791 -8.54 -25.53 18.81
N GLY A 792 -7.75 -25.29 19.85
CA GLY A 792 -8.26 -24.90 21.18
C GLY A 792 -9.19 -25.96 21.81
N GLY A 793 -8.98 -27.24 21.49
CA GLY A 793 -9.85 -28.36 21.89
C GLY A 793 -11.22 -28.39 21.20
N LYS A 794 -11.40 -27.67 20.08
CA LYS A 794 -12.62 -27.67 19.27
C LYS A 794 -12.33 -28.20 17.87
N ASN A 795 -13.17 -29.12 17.40
CA ASN A 795 -13.10 -29.66 16.04
C ASN A 795 -13.15 -28.54 14.99
N VAL A 796 -12.20 -28.56 14.06
CA VAL A 796 -12.22 -27.73 12.85
C VAL A 796 -13.15 -28.38 11.83
N LYS A 797 -14.05 -27.59 11.25
CA LYS A 797 -15.02 -28.07 10.28
C LYS A 797 -14.34 -28.21 8.91
N ALA A 798 -14.06 -29.43 8.46
CA ALA A 798 -13.74 -29.66 7.05
C ALA A 798 -14.88 -29.12 6.16
N TRP A 799 -14.51 -28.44 5.07
CA TRP A 799 -15.41 -27.83 4.08
C TRP A 799 -16.60 -28.76 3.74
N GLU A 800 -17.84 -28.30 3.65
CA GLU A 800 -18.35 -26.93 3.45
C GLU A 800 -18.36 -26.00 4.68
N PRO A 801 -18.43 -24.66 4.48
CA PRO A 801 -18.31 -23.69 5.54
C PRO A 801 -19.53 -23.62 6.46
N LYS A 802 -19.31 -23.31 7.74
CA LYS A 802 -20.34 -23.25 8.78
C LYS A 802 -20.09 -22.07 9.72
N LEU A 803 -21.14 -21.30 10.01
CA LEU A 803 -21.09 -20.18 10.97
C LEU A 803 -20.64 -20.65 12.35
N GLY A 804 -19.88 -19.82 13.06
CA GLY A 804 -19.38 -20.12 14.41
C GLY A 804 -18.22 -21.13 14.46
N ASN A 805 -17.65 -21.52 13.32
CA ASN A 805 -16.60 -22.55 13.24
C ASN A 805 -15.33 -22.01 12.54
N ILE A 806 -14.16 -22.58 12.88
CA ILE A 806 -13.02 -22.52 11.97
C ILE A 806 -13.25 -23.60 10.91
N VAL A 807 -13.05 -23.27 9.65
CA VAL A 807 -13.29 -24.16 8.50
C VAL A 807 -11.96 -24.52 7.84
N SER A 808 -11.73 -25.79 7.52
CA SER A 808 -10.57 -26.23 6.75
C SER A 808 -10.94 -26.63 5.33
N TYR A 809 -10.21 -26.09 4.35
CA TYR A 809 -10.13 -26.61 2.99
C TYR A 809 -8.71 -27.08 2.76
N SER A 810 -8.50 -28.35 2.39
CA SER A 810 -7.13 -28.89 2.29
C SER A 810 -6.87 -29.52 0.93
N THR A 811 -5.61 -29.45 0.50
CA THR A 811 -5.12 -30.09 -0.72
C THR A 811 -3.80 -30.79 -0.44
N GLN A 812 -3.46 -31.77 -1.26
CA GLN A 812 -2.17 -32.44 -1.24
C GLN A 812 -1.46 -32.27 -2.60
N LYS A 813 -0.14 -32.11 -2.53
CA LYS A 813 0.76 -32.20 -3.68
C LYS A 813 2.10 -32.75 -3.23
N ASP A 814 2.60 -33.73 -3.97
CA ASP A 814 3.81 -34.47 -3.62
C ASP A 814 3.74 -34.97 -2.16
N ASN A 815 4.77 -34.70 -1.36
CA ASN A 815 4.84 -35.03 0.06
C ASN A 815 4.19 -33.98 1.00
N LYS A 816 3.45 -33.00 0.49
CA LYS A 816 2.94 -31.85 1.26
C LYS A 816 1.41 -31.82 1.30
N THR A 817 0.85 -31.70 2.49
CA THR A 817 -0.57 -31.38 2.69
C THR A 817 -0.68 -29.90 3.08
N MET A 818 -1.41 -29.13 2.29
CA MET A 818 -1.70 -27.71 2.52
C MET A 818 -3.11 -27.57 3.07
N ILE A 819 -3.24 -27.10 4.30
CA ILE A 819 -4.49 -26.95 5.05
C ILE A 819 -4.79 -25.45 5.14
N GLN A 820 -5.83 -24.99 4.45
CA GLN A 820 -6.29 -23.60 4.50
C GLN A 820 -7.33 -23.47 5.61
N LEU A 821 -6.99 -22.74 6.67
CA LEU A 821 -7.92 -22.39 7.75
C LEU A 821 -8.62 -21.07 7.42
N LEU A 822 -9.94 -21.10 7.32
CA LEU A 822 -10.83 -19.97 7.06
C LEU A 822 -11.72 -19.71 8.29
N ASN A 823 -11.75 -18.47 8.76
CA ASN A 823 -12.32 -18.16 10.07
C ASN A 823 -13.80 -17.70 10.03
N PHE A 824 -14.73 -18.64 10.03
CA PHE A 824 -16.18 -18.37 10.09
C PHE A 824 -16.72 -18.16 11.52
N THR A 825 -15.86 -18.01 12.54
CA THR A 825 -16.28 -18.02 13.95
C THR A 825 -17.12 -16.82 14.38
N ASN A 826 -16.93 -15.66 13.76
CA ASN A 826 -17.76 -14.47 13.96
C ASN A 826 -18.56 -14.09 12.70
N ALA A 827 -18.48 -14.88 11.62
CA ALA A 827 -19.20 -14.60 10.38
C ALA A 827 -20.71 -14.57 10.63
N ASN A 828 -21.40 -13.59 10.04
CA ASN A 828 -22.85 -13.41 10.17
C ASN A 828 -23.66 -14.12 9.07
N ARG A 829 -23.00 -14.62 8.01
CA ARG A 829 -23.62 -15.26 6.84
C ARG A 829 -22.62 -16.13 6.06
N LEU A 830 -23.13 -17.02 5.22
CA LEU A 830 -22.32 -17.90 4.34
C LEU A 830 -22.32 -17.44 2.87
N THR A 831 -22.72 -16.19 2.62
CA THR A 831 -22.74 -15.58 1.29
C THR A 831 -21.71 -14.46 1.17
N TRP A 832 -21.02 -14.41 0.03
CA TRP A 832 -20.08 -13.33 -0.30
C TRP A 832 -20.80 -12.03 -0.71
N ARG A 833 -22.11 -12.12 -1.01
CA ARG A 833 -22.98 -11.00 -1.39
C ARG A 833 -24.39 -11.20 -0.86
N LEU A 834 -25.11 -10.12 -0.52
CA LEU A 834 -26.55 -10.17 -0.24
C LEU A 834 -27.38 -10.24 -1.52
N SER A 835 -28.56 -10.86 -1.39
CA SER A 835 -29.55 -10.89 -2.45
C SER A 835 -30.09 -9.49 -2.76
N LYS A 836 -30.49 -9.25 -4.01
CA LYS A 836 -31.45 -8.16 -4.29
C LYS A 836 -32.86 -8.48 -3.77
N LEU A 837 -33.20 -9.77 -3.57
CA LEU A 837 -34.58 -10.27 -3.47
C LEU A 837 -34.88 -11.08 -2.19
N GLU A 838 -34.11 -10.93 -1.10
CA GLU A 838 -34.43 -11.65 0.14
C GLU A 838 -35.85 -11.29 0.63
N ASN A 839 -36.71 -12.31 0.68
CA ASN A 839 -38.09 -12.31 1.21
C ASN A 839 -39.06 -11.20 0.73
N GLY A 840 -38.82 -10.60 -0.45
CA GLY A 840 -39.66 -9.48 -0.93
C GLY A 840 -39.43 -8.16 -0.16
N GLU A 841 -38.31 -8.06 0.57
CA GLU A 841 -37.95 -6.93 1.42
C GLU A 841 -37.67 -5.64 0.64
N GLU A 842 -37.51 -5.67 -0.70
CA GLU A 842 -37.45 -4.44 -1.52
C GLU A 842 -38.70 -3.55 -1.36
N LYS A 843 -39.86 -4.11 -0.98
CA LYS A 843 -41.07 -3.34 -0.68
C LYS A 843 -41.10 -2.78 0.75
N ASP A 844 -40.28 -3.32 1.65
CA ASP A 844 -40.24 -2.96 3.07
C ASP A 844 -38.80 -2.62 3.47
N LYS A 845 -38.42 -1.36 3.23
CA LYS A 845 -37.09 -0.81 3.54
C LYS A 845 -36.64 -1.02 5.00
N SER A 846 -37.53 -1.40 5.93
CA SER A 846 -37.18 -1.68 7.32
C SER A 846 -36.50 -3.05 7.53
N LYS A 847 -36.63 -3.98 6.57
CA LYS A 847 -36.09 -5.35 6.66
C LYS A 847 -34.78 -5.56 5.91
N VAL A 848 -34.57 -4.77 4.85
CA VAL A 848 -33.36 -4.78 4.02
C VAL A 848 -32.11 -4.72 4.91
N LYS A 849 -31.20 -5.70 4.75
CA LYS A 849 -29.96 -5.76 5.51
C LYS A 849 -28.84 -5.00 4.81
N GLU A 850 -27.94 -4.41 5.61
CA GLU A 850 -26.69 -3.85 5.09
C GLU A 850 -25.76 -4.97 4.61
N ASP A 851 -25.05 -4.74 3.50
CA ASP A 851 -24.19 -5.76 2.90
C ASP A 851 -22.83 -5.86 3.61
N VAL A 852 -22.86 -6.23 4.89
CA VAL A 852 -21.67 -6.29 5.77
C VAL A 852 -21.34 -7.71 6.21
N MET A 853 -20.04 -8.01 6.29
CA MET A 853 -19.51 -9.14 7.04
C MET A 853 -18.99 -8.65 8.39
N ASN A 854 -19.23 -9.43 9.43
CA ASN A 854 -18.61 -9.21 10.73
C ASN A 854 -17.10 -9.49 10.65
N GLU A 855 -16.29 -8.70 11.35
CA GLU A 855 -14.85 -8.99 11.41
C GLU A 855 -14.58 -10.30 12.20
N PRO A 856 -13.81 -11.27 11.66
CA PRO A 856 -13.50 -12.51 12.35
C PRO A 856 -12.75 -12.31 13.68
N ASN A 857 -12.93 -13.25 14.62
CA ASN A 857 -12.18 -13.25 15.88
C ASN A 857 -10.69 -13.48 15.64
N LEU A 858 -9.81 -12.79 16.38
CA LEU A 858 -8.38 -13.09 16.34
C LEU A 858 -8.06 -14.26 17.28
N TYR A 859 -7.46 -15.31 16.75
CA TYR A 859 -6.90 -16.44 17.50
C TYR A 859 -5.38 -16.35 17.49
N THR A 860 -4.72 -16.55 18.63
CA THR A 860 -3.25 -16.50 18.75
C THR A 860 -2.74 -17.55 19.71
N GLN A 861 -1.65 -18.23 19.36
CA GLN A 861 -1.01 -19.28 20.16
C GLN A 861 -1.95 -20.44 20.54
N GLU A 862 -2.91 -20.77 19.66
CA GLU A 862 -3.89 -21.84 19.93
C GLU A 862 -3.23 -23.23 19.80
N PRO A 863 -3.49 -24.17 20.72
CA PRO A 863 -3.04 -25.55 20.58
C PRO A 863 -3.80 -26.25 19.46
N VAL A 864 -3.07 -26.98 18.62
CA VAL A 864 -3.61 -27.77 17.50
C VAL A 864 -3.35 -29.25 17.76
N THR A 865 -4.38 -30.07 17.55
CA THR A 865 -4.26 -31.52 17.39
C THR A 865 -4.67 -31.85 15.95
N LEU A 866 -3.74 -32.36 15.14
CA LEU A 866 -3.98 -32.84 13.79
C LEU A 866 -3.90 -34.37 13.80
N TYR A 867 -4.86 -35.04 13.16
CA TYR A 867 -4.86 -36.48 12.98
C TYR A 867 -4.31 -36.81 11.58
N ASP A 868 -3.05 -37.24 11.51
CA ASP A 868 -2.36 -37.62 10.27
C ASP A 868 -1.46 -38.84 10.50
N GLU A 869 -1.75 -39.94 9.79
CA GLU A 869 -0.97 -41.19 9.83
C GLU A 869 0.37 -41.11 9.08
N GLY A 870 0.63 -40.04 8.33
CA GLY A 870 1.89 -39.81 7.62
C GLY A 870 3.05 -39.54 8.58
N ASN A 871 4.28 -39.86 8.18
CA ASN A 871 5.46 -39.46 8.97
C ASN A 871 5.72 -37.96 8.76
N VAL A 872 5.25 -37.11 9.66
CA VAL A 872 5.42 -35.66 9.56
C VAL A 872 6.88 -35.30 9.87
N THR A 873 7.54 -34.65 8.94
CA THR A 873 8.94 -34.21 9.08
C THR A 873 9.07 -32.71 9.33
N ARG A 874 8.09 -31.91 8.90
CA ARG A 874 8.11 -30.45 9.05
C ARG A 874 6.69 -29.89 9.05
N ILE A 875 6.44 -28.89 9.90
CA ILE A 875 5.22 -28.08 9.84
C ILE A 875 5.62 -26.60 9.82
N TRP A 876 5.01 -25.85 8.92
CA TRP A 876 5.11 -24.39 8.91
C TRP A 876 3.78 -23.76 8.52
N VAL A 877 3.60 -22.50 8.88
CA VAL A 877 2.38 -21.74 8.61
C VAL A 877 2.69 -20.45 7.88
N ALA A 878 1.74 -19.92 7.13
CA ALA A 878 1.82 -18.59 6.53
C ALA A 878 0.43 -17.97 6.45
N THR A 879 0.33 -16.65 6.64
CA THR A 879 -0.96 -15.91 6.57
C THR A 879 -0.74 -14.52 5.98
N PRO A 880 -1.60 -14.02 5.07
CA PRO A 880 -1.52 -12.63 4.61
C PRO A 880 -1.95 -11.62 5.70
N ASP A 881 -2.54 -12.07 6.80
CA ASP A 881 -3.02 -11.25 7.92
C ASP A 881 -1.92 -10.87 8.93
N ALA A 882 -0.76 -11.55 8.90
CA ALA A 882 0.36 -11.29 9.80
C ALA A 882 1.72 -11.50 9.10
N LEU A 883 2.73 -10.71 9.49
CA LEU A 883 4.10 -10.76 8.93
C LEU A 883 4.19 -10.72 7.39
N GLY A 884 3.15 -10.21 6.71
CA GLY A 884 3.12 -10.13 5.25
C GLY A 884 3.10 -11.48 4.53
N GLY A 885 2.67 -12.56 5.19
CA GLY A 885 2.78 -13.90 4.62
C GLY A 885 4.16 -14.54 4.75
N ALA A 886 5.10 -13.97 5.50
CA ALA A 886 6.36 -14.65 5.82
C ALA A 886 6.08 -15.99 6.53
N PRO A 887 6.71 -17.10 6.11
CA PRO A 887 6.46 -18.41 6.69
C PRO A 887 7.03 -18.50 8.10
N GLN A 888 6.29 -19.15 9.00
CA GLN A 888 6.69 -19.42 10.37
C GLN A 888 6.78 -20.93 10.59
N GLU A 889 7.97 -21.43 10.89
CA GLU A 889 8.17 -22.83 11.26
C GLU A 889 7.66 -23.09 12.68
N VAL A 890 6.88 -24.16 12.86
CA VAL A 890 6.28 -24.50 14.16
C VAL A 890 6.84 -25.82 14.66
N LYS A 891 7.19 -25.85 15.95
CA LYS A 891 7.59 -27.09 16.63
C LYS A 891 6.36 -27.97 16.83
N PHE A 892 6.50 -29.26 16.58
CA PHE A 892 5.45 -30.25 16.75
C PHE A 892 5.97 -31.49 17.48
N THR A 893 5.04 -32.28 18.00
CA THR A 893 5.26 -33.67 18.40
C THR A 893 4.31 -34.57 17.63
N GLN A 894 4.68 -35.83 17.41
CA GLN A 894 3.82 -36.83 16.80
C GLN A 894 3.89 -38.11 17.64
N ASP A 895 2.73 -38.61 18.06
CA ASP A 895 2.55 -39.95 18.62
C ASP A 895 1.56 -40.70 17.73
N ARG A 896 2.08 -41.67 16.97
CA ARG A 896 1.34 -42.40 15.92
C ARG A 896 0.67 -41.43 14.93
N ASP A 897 -0.65 -41.42 14.89
CA ASP A 897 -1.50 -40.58 14.06
C ASP A 897 -1.77 -39.18 14.67
N VAL A 898 -1.38 -38.94 15.93
CA VAL A 898 -1.71 -37.70 16.64
C VAL A 898 -0.52 -36.72 16.62
N VAL A 899 -0.67 -35.67 15.82
CA VAL A 899 0.31 -34.58 15.65
C VAL A 899 -0.13 -33.36 16.46
N LYS A 900 0.73 -32.81 17.31
CA LYS A 900 0.42 -31.66 18.18
C LYS A 900 1.41 -30.52 17.99
N PHE A 901 0.90 -29.30 17.81
CA PHE A 901 1.69 -28.07 17.67
C PHE A 901 0.88 -26.84 18.13
N THR A 902 1.48 -25.66 18.08
CA THR A 902 0.81 -24.39 18.39
C THR A 902 0.63 -23.55 17.12
N LEU A 903 -0.59 -23.11 16.84
CA LEU A 903 -0.90 -22.19 15.74
C LEU A 903 -0.56 -20.75 16.16
N PRO A 904 0.38 -20.06 15.50
CA PRO A 904 0.81 -18.73 15.90
C PRO A 904 -0.31 -17.68 15.86
N SER A 905 -1.10 -17.67 14.76
CA SER A 905 -2.20 -16.74 14.52
C SER A 905 -3.21 -17.27 13.49
N LEU A 906 -4.48 -16.92 13.66
CA LEU A 906 -5.53 -16.98 12.65
C LEU A 906 -6.46 -15.77 12.81
N LYS A 907 -6.62 -14.98 11.74
CA LYS A 907 -7.57 -13.85 11.69
C LYS A 907 -8.64 -14.10 10.63
N TYR A 908 -8.36 -13.90 9.34
CA TYR A 908 -9.25 -14.28 8.24
C TYR A 908 -8.84 -15.64 7.68
N TRP A 909 -7.54 -15.80 7.39
CA TRP A 909 -6.98 -16.96 6.70
C TRP A 909 -5.56 -17.28 7.15
N THR A 910 -5.31 -18.55 7.47
CA THR A 910 -3.95 -19.09 7.67
C THR A 910 -3.78 -20.39 6.90
N MET A 911 -2.72 -20.49 6.09
CA MET A 911 -2.27 -21.74 5.50
C MET A 911 -1.33 -22.46 6.47
N ILE A 912 -1.59 -23.74 6.74
CA ILE A 912 -0.65 -24.68 7.38
C ILE A 912 -0.12 -25.60 6.27
N VAL A 913 1.18 -25.87 6.26
CA VAL A 913 1.80 -26.86 5.38
C VAL A 913 2.46 -27.93 6.22
N VAL A 914 2.01 -29.17 6.01
CA VAL A 914 2.52 -30.39 6.67
C VAL A 914 3.33 -31.17 5.64
N GLU A 915 4.63 -31.26 5.85
CA GLU A 915 5.54 -32.01 4.98
C GLU A 915 5.83 -33.40 5.55
N HIS A 916 5.82 -34.40 4.68
CA HIS A 916 5.95 -35.81 5.05
C HIS A 916 7.27 -36.41 4.55
N GLY A 917 7.86 -37.30 5.34
CA GLY A 917 9.00 -38.13 4.97
C GLY A 917 8.62 -39.59 4.72
N ALA A 918 9.59 -40.40 4.30
CA ALA A 918 9.45 -41.85 4.33
C ALA A 918 9.21 -42.33 5.78
N LYS A 919 8.31 -43.30 6.00
CA LYS A 919 8.13 -43.89 7.34
C LYS A 919 9.40 -44.65 7.74
N PRO A 920 9.89 -44.53 9.00
CA PRO A 920 11.01 -45.35 9.46
C PRO A 920 10.68 -46.84 9.31
N GLY A 921 11.38 -47.54 8.40
CA GLY A 921 11.13 -48.95 8.08
C GLY A 921 10.83 -49.26 6.62
N SER A 922 10.48 -48.27 5.77
CA SER A 922 10.44 -48.47 4.32
C SER A 922 11.82 -48.22 3.69
N GLN A 923 12.31 -49.15 2.85
CA GLN A 923 13.64 -49.07 2.20
C GLN A 923 13.73 -47.98 1.13
N ALA A 924 13.85 -46.73 1.56
CA ALA A 924 14.21 -45.60 0.72
C ALA A 924 15.27 -44.73 1.42
N ALA A 925 16.53 -44.89 1.00
CA ALA A 925 17.58 -43.88 0.98
C ALA A 925 17.57 -42.84 2.14
N GLN A 926 18.00 -43.22 3.35
CA GLN A 926 18.20 -42.27 4.44
C GLN A 926 19.47 -41.44 4.24
N SER A 927 19.35 -40.11 4.30
CA SER A 927 20.50 -39.20 4.39
C SER A 927 21.17 -39.29 5.76
N ARG A 928 22.50 -39.22 5.79
CA ARG A 928 23.25 -39.09 7.05
C ARG A 928 23.40 -37.62 7.43
N ASN A 929 23.00 -37.29 8.65
CA ASN A 929 23.16 -35.97 9.23
C ASN A 929 24.27 -36.01 10.28
N TYR A 930 25.19 -35.04 10.22
CA TYR A 930 26.22 -34.83 11.22
C TYR A 930 26.03 -33.48 11.88
N VAL A 931 26.09 -33.42 13.21
CA VAL A 931 25.82 -32.18 13.95
C VAL A 931 27.07 -31.71 14.68
N LEU A 932 27.32 -30.40 14.66
CA LEU A 932 28.53 -29.78 15.22
C LEU A 932 28.49 -29.81 16.75
N GLN A 933 29.45 -30.51 17.34
CA GLN A 933 29.61 -30.64 18.79
C GLN A 933 31.06 -30.34 19.16
N GLY A 934 31.33 -29.09 19.57
CA GLY A 934 32.70 -28.61 19.79
C GLY A 934 33.45 -28.45 18.47
N ASP A 935 34.55 -29.19 18.32
CA ASP A 935 35.46 -29.17 17.17
C ASP A 935 35.20 -30.32 16.17
N LYS A 936 34.01 -30.92 16.17
CA LYS A 936 33.70 -32.07 15.30
C LYS A 936 32.22 -32.18 14.96
N PHE A 937 31.95 -32.70 13.78
CA PHE A 937 30.65 -33.10 13.29
C PHE A 937 30.41 -34.58 13.62
N SER A 938 29.49 -34.89 14.54
CA SER A 938 29.20 -36.26 14.97
C SER A 938 27.97 -36.82 14.24
N ASP A 939 28.04 -38.07 13.75
CA ASP A 939 26.93 -38.75 13.06
C ASP A 939 25.72 -38.88 14.01
N LYS A 940 24.58 -38.35 13.57
CA LYS A 940 23.28 -38.47 14.24
C LYS A 940 22.42 -39.48 13.49
N THR A 941 22.94 -40.69 13.33
CA THR A 941 22.16 -41.82 12.80
C THR A 941 20.96 -42.01 13.72
N TYR A 942 19.74 -41.89 13.18
CA TYR A 942 18.46 -41.92 13.92
C TYR A 942 18.15 -40.71 14.84
N GLY A 943 18.78 -39.55 14.63
CA GLY A 943 18.50 -38.33 15.40
C GLY A 943 17.99 -37.14 14.57
N PHE A 944 16.93 -36.49 15.05
CA PHE A 944 16.52 -35.16 14.59
C PHE A 944 17.63 -34.14 14.90
N VAL A 945 17.93 -33.22 13.97
CA VAL A 945 18.90 -32.13 14.22
C VAL A 945 18.20 -31.02 14.99
N PRO A 946 18.67 -30.64 16.20
CA PRO A 946 18.05 -29.56 16.96
C PRO A 946 18.13 -28.21 16.22
N ALA A 947 17.00 -27.48 16.20
CA ALA A 947 16.96 -26.15 15.60
C ALA A 947 17.92 -25.19 16.31
N GLY A 948 18.90 -24.67 15.57
CA GLY A 948 19.96 -23.79 16.08
C GLY A 948 21.37 -24.39 16.03
N GLU A 949 21.51 -25.70 15.83
CA GLU A 949 22.82 -26.35 15.68
C GLU A 949 23.29 -26.37 14.21
N ALA A 950 24.59 -26.18 13.99
CA ALA A 950 25.18 -26.32 12.66
C ALA A 950 25.30 -27.80 12.28
N TYR A 951 24.95 -28.17 11.05
CA TYR A 951 24.97 -29.56 10.60
C TYR A 951 25.40 -29.71 9.14
N LEU A 952 25.86 -30.91 8.80
CA LEU A 952 26.11 -31.38 7.43
C LEU A 952 25.13 -32.51 7.12
N SER A 953 24.55 -32.52 5.92
CA SER A 953 23.64 -33.58 5.47
C SER A 953 24.13 -34.15 4.15
N PHE A 954 24.25 -35.47 4.07
CA PHE A 954 24.73 -36.19 2.89
C PHE A 954 23.65 -37.12 2.35
N PRO A 955 23.40 -37.14 1.02
CA PRO A 955 22.51 -38.14 0.41
C PRO A 955 23.06 -39.56 0.62
N SER A 956 22.17 -40.55 0.57
CA SER A 956 22.44 -41.92 1.05
C SER A 956 23.54 -42.66 0.28
N ASP A 957 23.75 -42.29 -0.98
CA ASP A 957 24.82 -42.79 -1.86
C ASP A 957 26.20 -42.31 -1.38
N ALA A 958 26.35 -41.01 -1.11
CA ALA A 958 27.57 -40.42 -0.55
C ALA A 958 27.80 -40.80 0.93
N ALA A 959 26.75 -41.09 1.69
CA ALA A 959 26.80 -41.40 3.11
C ALA A 959 27.52 -42.73 3.44
N SER A 960 27.65 -43.64 2.47
CA SER A 960 28.21 -44.98 2.64
C SER A 960 29.73 -45.00 2.89
N SER A 961 30.45 -43.96 2.47
CA SER A 961 31.91 -43.82 2.58
C SER A 961 32.37 -42.91 3.73
N LEU A 962 31.45 -42.32 4.50
CA LEU A 962 31.76 -41.36 5.56
C LEU A 962 31.93 -42.02 6.93
N GLN A 963 32.91 -41.53 7.69
CA GLN A 963 33.20 -41.95 9.07
C GLN A 963 32.07 -41.50 10.03
N SER A 964 31.96 -42.12 11.20
CA SER A 964 30.95 -41.77 12.22
C SER A 964 31.22 -40.45 12.95
N VAL A 965 32.43 -39.91 12.82
CA VAL A 965 32.82 -38.59 13.32
C VAL A 965 33.67 -37.92 12.25
N LEU A 966 33.32 -36.69 11.90
CA LEU A 966 34.03 -35.82 10.98
C LEU A 966 34.64 -34.66 11.80
N SER A 967 35.87 -34.81 12.25
CA SER A 967 36.56 -33.73 12.98
C SER A 967 36.70 -32.48 12.11
N LEU A 968 36.45 -31.30 12.70
CA LEU A 968 36.88 -30.04 12.09
C LEU A 968 38.39 -29.97 12.21
N VAL A 969 39.09 -30.42 11.17
CA VAL A 969 40.50 -30.07 11.00
C VAL A 969 40.54 -28.57 10.67
N PRO A 970 41.18 -27.72 11.50
CA PRO A 970 41.38 -26.32 11.13
C PRO A 970 42.20 -26.31 9.84
N VAL A 971 41.67 -25.71 8.77
CA VAL A 971 42.39 -25.63 7.49
C VAL A 971 43.42 -24.51 7.54
N THR A 972 44.44 -24.69 8.39
CA THR A 972 45.70 -23.93 8.35
C THR A 972 46.59 -24.34 7.18
N ALA A 973 46.31 -25.50 6.56
CA ALA A 973 47.03 -26.04 5.40
C ALA A 973 47.11 -25.10 4.17
N GLY A 974 46.16 -24.16 4.03
CA GLY A 974 46.22 -23.11 2.98
C GLY A 974 47.21 -21.97 3.29
N ILE A 975 47.69 -21.89 4.53
CA ILE A 975 48.68 -20.91 5.02
C ILE A 975 50.06 -21.57 5.14
N GLU A 976 50.11 -22.81 5.62
CA GLU A 976 51.35 -23.57 5.87
C GLU A 976 52.18 -23.83 4.61
N ASN A 977 51.56 -23.96 3.43
CA ASN A 977 52.26 -24.24 2.18
C ASN A 977 52.80 -22.99 1.45
N VAL A 978 52.62 -21.77 1.99
CA VAL A 978 53.24 -20.54 1.45
C VAL A 978 54.57 -20.28 2.16
N THR A 979 55.48 -21.24 2.07
CA THR A 979 56.80 -21.20 2.71
C THR A 979 57.74 -20.21 2.01
N THR A 980 58.28 -19.24 2.74
CA THR A 980 59.35 -18.35 2.26
C THR A 980 60.77 -18.85 2.57
N ASP A 981 60.91 -20.10 3.01
CA ASP A 981 62.19 -20.67 3.46
C ASP A 981 63.00 -21.30 2.30
N ASN A 982 63.11 -20.54 1.21
CA ASN A 982 64.12 -20.78 0.18
C ASN A 982 64.76 -19.44 -0.19
N ALA A 983 65.97 -19.20 0.34
CA ALA A 983 66.70 -17.93 0.25
C ALA A 983 67.07 -17.47 -1.18
N ASN A 984 66.69 -18.24 -2.21
CA ASN A 984 66.99 -18.01 -3.62
C ASN A 984 65.73 -17.78 -4.49
N ASN A 985 64.52 -17.75 -3.93
CA ASN A 985 63.30 -17.59 -4.73
C ASN A 985 62.91 -16.11 -4.90
N THR A 986 63.04 -15.58 -6.11
CA THR A 986 62.82 -14.16 -6.46
C THR A 986 61.37 -13.82 -6.83
N ASP A 987 60.42 -14.72 -6.56
CA ASP A 987 59.04 -14.61 -7.02
C ASP A 987 58.22 -13.60 -6.18
N ASP A 988 58.18 -12.35 -6.62
CA ASP A 988 57.52 -11.19 -5.99
C ASP A 988 55.97 -11.20 -6.10
N GLY A 989 55.38 -12.40 -6.12
CA GLY A 989 53.95 -12.61 -6.32
C GLY A 989 53.06 -12.16 -5.14
N TYR A 990 51.81 -11.88 -5.44
CA TYR A 990 50.73 -11.76 -4.45
C TYR A 990 49.81 -12.97 -4.56
N TYR A 991 49.20 -13.37 -3.46
CA TYR A 991 48.31 -14.52 -3.41
C TYR A 991 47.00 -14.14 -2.71
N THR A 992 45.87 -14.68 -3.15
CA THR A 992 44.61 -14.54 -2.41
C THR A 992 44.72 -15.25 -1.05
N VAL A 993 43.81 -14.94 -0.12
CA VAL A 993 43.69 -15.69 1.15
C VAL A 993 43.33 -17.18 0.97
N SER A 994 43.09 -17.62 -0.26
CA SER A 994 42.85 -19.01 -0.66
C SER A 994 44.02 -19.62 -1.46
N GLY A 995 45.20 -18.97 -1.47
CA GLY A 995 46.44 -19.51 -2.06
C GLY A 995 46.59 -19.31 -3.58
N ILE A 996 45.69 -18.58 -4.25
CA ILE A 996 45.74 -18.37 -5.71
C ILE A 996 46.69 -17.22 -6.04
N LYS A 997 47.70 -17.44 -6.89
CA LYS A 997 48.63 -16.38 -7.35
C LYS A 997 47.90 -15.33 -8.19
N VAL A 998 48.24 -14.05 -7.96
CA VAL A 998 47.67 -12.88 -8.62
C VAL A 998 48.79 -11.88 -8.92
N ASP A 999 48.92 -11.45 -10.17
CA ASP A 999 49.93 -10.47 -10.56
C ASP A 999 49.42 -9.05 -10.33
N LYS A 1000 50.11 -8.30 -9.47
CA LYS A 1000 49.89 -6.87 -9.15
C LYS A 1000 48.43 -6.51 -8.77
N PRO A 1001 47.94 -6.95 -7.58
CA PRO A 1001 46.60 -6.62 -7.14
C PRO A 1001 46.49 -5.13 -6.79
N THR A 1002 45.35 -4.52 -7.12
CA THR A 1002 45.12 -3.07 -6.95
C THR A 1002 44.24 -2.71 -5.76
N LYS A 1003 43.46 -3.65 -5.20
CA LYS A 1003 42.64 -3.46 -4.00
C LYS A 1003 42.24 -4.78 -3.35
N GLY A 1004 42.37 -4.90 -2.04
CA GLY A 1004 41.94 -6.08 -1.27
C GLY A 1004 42.93 -6.59 -0.23
N VAL A 1005 42.71 -7.80 0.26
CA VAL A 1005 43.53 -8.48 1.27
C VAL A 1005 44.23 -9.67 0.64
N TYR A 1006 45.56 -9.69 0.68
CA TYR A 1006 46.41 -10.67 0.00
C TYR A 1006 47.50 -11.20 0.93
N ILE A 1007 48.15 -12.29 0.54
CA ILE A 1007 49.42 -12.75 1.11
C ILE A 1007 50.54 -12.35 0.17
N HIS A 1008 51.60 -11.74 0.70
CA HIS A 1008 52.82 -11.40 -0.02
C HIS A 1008 54.01 -11.64 0.91
N LYS A 1009 55.02 -12.38 0.45
CA LYS A 1009 56.20 -12.79 1.25
C LYS A 1009 55.82 -13.35 2.63
N GLY A 1010 54.88 -14.31 2.64
CA GLY A 1010 54.38 -14.97 3.85
C GLY A 1010 53.55 -14.10 4.80
N LYS A 1011 53.31 -12.83 4.47
CA LYS A 1011 52.60 -11.88 5.34
C LYS A 1011 51.29 -11.42 4.71
N LYS A 1012 50.26 -11.24 5.54
CA LYS A 1012 48.99 -10.62 5.13
C LYS A 1012 49.20 -9.13 4.88
N VAL A 1013 48.93 -8.68 3.66
CA VAL A 1013 49.05 -7.28 3.22
C VAL A 1013 47.67 -6.79 2.77
N VAL A 1014 47.34 -5.56 3.14
CA VAL A 1014 46.11 -4.88 2.71
C VAL A 1014 46.50 -3.83 1.68
N ILE A 1015 46.05 -4.02 0.43
CA ILE A 1015 46.22 -3.06 -0.67
C ILE A 1015 44.94 -2.23 -0.73
N LYS A 1016 45.06 -0.90 -0.62
CA LYS A 1016 43.93 0.03 -0.41
C LYS A 1016 43.39 0.63 -1.71
#